data_AF-A0AAU5W8J4-F1
#
_entry.id   AF-A0AAU5W8J4-F1
#
_cell.length_a   1.000
_cell.length_b   1.000
_cell.length_c   1.000
_cell.angle_alpha   90.00
_cell.angle_beta   90.00
_cell.angle_gamma   90.00
#
_symmetry.space_group_name_H-M   'P 1'
#
loop_
_entity.id
_entity.type
_entity.pdbx_description
1 polymer ?
#
loop_
_entity_poly.entity_id
_entity_poly.type
_entity_poly.pdbx_seq_one_letter_code
_entity_poly.pdbx_strand_id
1 'polypeptide(L)'
;MTSQLPLDALARLVQEPLSRLGSIRRTPQSTVPVADEGWLASVEELSFDSFLADLEDRINALRSAQATSHGGAVRHAAGALADLVTAMTDDLWCLGVLRPAAPGSVEALRSALVEQANLVINAVANGEAIDASFPRDELEGAFQGLVEATTGHNEDPYEEAFGISSEELRNPEGPPTDVRILAAFHLRYDELERIVDELLAFFPHRPTYLRDALHAASGIVGSAVPLIAVKAGIGVYQLIDEGMGIDPDRTARPLRNLKLRVDRSAASNAMMNAVMRMLREARSKRDRANLTLDVYRKIIEGQLKPWAVVLLEMRGRNVSQNPGIATLREQLVADGHPLLATAAKSLLPPSRNASAHEDYVWDESLQALRVGDGIVTLAELRTASAHAYSFMRGAESGWACARAASAELADLLDSEDPPAGFNILNEHHALSHFGANGLRVLDYLHEDRLFTVRLADLPPRLINHCCQAITWASRLVGTVDRFVVTLAGRAEPVMDIGRPELDATFDVWWYARSRFDQIPPAAFLGVLTSARLAVETPAAAARSAAWLALNDTIHALDEAREASSGHPAEDSTPILVSRLLIVAGGIYAARTVLADDTVVPLLRGERLVTAMIETVNSTDPPAMRAGRLDALEDTVERLRSRWPTPATLPTLDPKPLT
;
A
#
# COMPACT_ATOMS: atom_id res chain seq x y z
N MET A 1 -42.87 -51.87 -0.91
CA MET A 1 -41.78 -52.06 0.07
C MET A 1 -40.57 -51.30 -0.44
N THR A 2 -40.39 -50.05 -0.01
CA THR A 2 -39.19 -49.27 -0.30
C THR A 2 -38.04 -49.90 0.48
N SER A 3 -37.10 -50.50 -0.22
CA SER A 3 -35.87 -51.04 0.35
C SER A 3 -35.06 -49.89 0.93
N GLN A 4 -35.01 -49.75 2.25
CA GLN A 4 -34.08 -48.82 2.91
C GLN A 4 -32.65 -49.19 2.54
N LEU A 5 -31.81 -48.18 2.31
CA LEU A 5 -30.38 -48.39 2.06
C LEU A 5 -29.72 -49.00 3.31
N PRO A 6 -28.77 -49.94 3.17
CA PRO A 6 -28.00 -50.45 4.30
C PRO A 6 -27.25 -49.32 5.02
N LEU A 7 -27.15 -49.39 6.35
CA LEU A 7 -26.47 -48.39 7.18
C LEU A 7 -25.03 -48.12 6.73
N ASP A 8 -24.26 -49.18 6.43
CA ASP A 8 -22.89 -49.06 5.92
C ASP A 8 -22.81 -48.34 4.57
N ALA A 9 -23.89 -48.36 3.78
CA ALA A 9 -23.96 -47.62 2.53
C ALA A 9 -24.25 -46.14 2.81
N LEU A 10 -25.19 -45.82 3.70
CA LEU A 10 -25.50 -44.45 4.11
C LEU A 10 -24.28 -43.74 4.71
N ALA A 11 -23.59 -44.38 5.65
CA ALA A 11 -22.37 -43.84 6.27
C ALA A 11 -21.30 -43.49 5.22
N ARG A 12 -21.08 -44.37 4.23
CA ARG A 12 -20.14 -44.13 3.13
C ARG A 12 -20.58 -43.00 2.18
N LEU A 13 -21.88 -42.79 2.01
CA LEU A 13 -22.40 -41.73 1.13
C LEU A 13 -22.16 -40.33 1.70
N VAL A 14 -22.08 -40.20 3.03
CA VAL A 14 -21.98 -38.91 3.72
C VAL A 14 -20.62 -38.66 4.40
N GLN A 15 -19.71 -39.64 4.37
CA GLN A 15 -18.38 -39.53 4.96
C GLN A 15 -17.57 -38.34 4.43
N GLU A 16 -17.61 -38.09 3.13
CA GLU A 16 -16.89 -36.96 2.51
C GLU A 16 -17.47 -35.61 2.96
N PRO A 17 -18.80 -35.34 2.88
CA PRO A 17 -19.41 -34.17 3.50
C PRO A 17 -19.03 -33.95 4.97
N LEU A 18 -19.07 -35.00 5.81
CA LEU A 18 -18.67 -34.90 7.22
C LEU A 18 -17.20 -34.52 7.39
N SER A 19 -16.32 -35.07 6.55
CA SER A 19 -14.89 -34.76 6.60
C SER A 19 -14.60 -33.27 6.28
N ARG A 20 -15.37 -32.67 5.36
CA ARG A 20 -15.28 -31.24 5.02
C ARG A 20 -15.71 -30.35 6.17
N LEU A 21 -16.77 -30.73 6.90
CA LEU A 21 -17.24 -30.00 8.08
C LEU A 21 -16.29 -30.13 9.29
N GLY A 22 -15.49 -31.19 9.36
CA GLY A 22 -14.53 -31.43 10.45
C GLY A 22 -13.24 -30.60 10.38
N SER A 23 -12.98 -29.87 9.29
CA SER A 23 -11.69 -29.20 9.03
C SER A 23 -11.69 -27.67 9.24
N ILE A 24 -12.57 -27.15 10.09
CA ILE A 24 -12.77 -25.70 10.22
C ILE A 24 -11.56 -25.05 10.88
N ARG A 25 -11.04 -24.03 10.21
CA ARG A 25 -9.94 -23.21 10.72
C ARG A 25 -10.44 -22.38 11.90
N ARG A 26 -9.65 -22.33 12.97
CA ARG A 26 -9.88 -21.41 14.09
C ARG A 26 -9.97 -19.97 13.57
N THR A 27 -10.94 -19.20 14.08
CA THR A 27 -11.09 -17.78 13.75
C THR A 27 -9.80 -17.02 14.11
N PRO A 28 -9.31 -16.11 13.24
CA PRO A 28 -8.09 -15.36 13.51
C PRO A 28 -8.35 -14.32 14.63
N GLN A 29 -7.29 -13.66 15.09
CA GLN A 29 -7.45 -12.48 15.93
C GLN A 29 -8.00 -11.32 15.09
N SER A 30 -9.02 -10.63 15.62
CA SER A 30 -9.58 -9.43 15.02
C SER A 30 -8.55 -8.30 15.12
N THR A 31 -7.96 -7.91 14.00
CA THR A 31 -6.81 -7.00 13.94
C THR A 31 -7.10 -5.76 13.10
N VAL A 32 -7.87 -5.91 12.02
CA VAL A 32 -8.17 -4.84 11.07
C VAL A 32 -9.33 -3.98 11.58
N PRO A 33 -9.10 -2.71 11.99
CA PRO A 33 -10.20 -1.83 12.37
C PRO A 33 -11.03 -1.44 11.15
N VAL A 34 -12.34 -1.33 11.34
CA VAL A 34 -13.27 -0.85 10.32
C VAL A 34 -14.24 0.17 10.90
N ALA A 35 -14.71 1.09 10.06
CA ALA A 35 -15.73 2.05 10.44
C ALA A 35 -17.09 1.37 10.55
N ASP A 36 -18.01 1.94 11.33
CA ASP A 36 -19.37 1.40 11.52
C ASP A 36 -20.09 1.16 10.18
N GLU A 37 -20.01 2.09 9.23
CA GLU A 37 -20.60 1.92 7.89
C GLU A 37 -19.98 0.73 7.13
N GLY A 38 -18.66 0.54 7.24
CA GLY A 38 -17.95 -0.57 6.61
C GLY A 38 -18.24 -1.91 7.27
N TRP A 39 -18.45 -1.92 8.59
CA TRP A 39 -18.91 -3.08 9.34
C TRP A 39 -20.31 -3.50 8.90
N LEU A 40 -21.26 -2.57 8.88
CA LEU A 40 -22.64 -2.84 8.44
C LEU A 40 -22.70 -3.32 6.99
N ALA A 41 -21.92 -2.70 6.09
CA ALA A 41 -21.81 -3.16 4.69
C ALA A 41 -21.22 -4.58 4.60
N SER A 42 -20.25 -4.91 5.46
CA SER A 42 -19.66 -6.26 5.53
C SER A 42 -20.66 -7.31 6.03
N VAL A 43 -21.47 -6.95 7.03
CA VAL A 43 -22.54 -7.80 7.55
C VAL A 43 -23.64 -8.01 6.50
N GLU A 44 -24.04 -6.95 5.78
CA GLU A 44 -25.02 -7.04 4.69
C GLU A 44 -24.54 -7.95 3.55
N GLU A 45 -23.24 -7.88 3.21
CA GLU A 45 -22.63 -8.72 2.16
C GLU A 45 -22.68 -10.23 2.49
N LEU A 46 -22.78 -10.63 3.77
CA LEU A 46 -23.00 -12.03 4.16
C LEU A 46 -24.38 -12.53 3.68
N SER A 47 -25.36 -11.64 3.50
CA SER A 47 -26.72 -12.00 3.10
C SER A 47 -27.32 -13.12 3.96
N PHE A 48 -27.16 -13.01 5.29
CA PHE A 48 -27.40 -14.10 6.23
C PHE A 48 -28.82 -14.65 6.18
N ASP A 49 -29.84 -13.80 6.00
CA ASP A 49 -31.23 -14.24 5.87
C ASP A 49 -31.45 -15.14 4.64
N SER A 50 -30.83 -14.79 3.51
CA SER A 50 -30.88 -15.61 2.29
C SER A 50 -30.15 -16.94 2.52
N PHE A 51 -29.02 -16.91 3.23
CA PHE A 51 -28.29 -18.10 3.59
C PHE A 51 -29.13 -19.02 4.51
N LEU A 52 -29.86 -18.49 5.49
CA LEU A 52 -30.72 -19.30 6.36
C LEU A 52 -31.85 -19.97 5.58
N ALA A 53 -32.46 -19.27 4.63
CA ALA A 53 -33.46 -19.85 3.74
C ALA A 53 -32.85 -20.99 2.89
N ASP A 54 -31.67 -20.76 2.29
CA ASP A 54 -30.97 -21.79 1.52
C ASP A 54 -30.58 -22.98 2.41
N LEU A 55 -30.13 -22.74 3.64
CA LEU A 55 -29.75 -23.77 4.59
C LEU A 55 -30.94 -24.67 4.94
N GLU A 56 -32.09 -24.06 5.25
CA GLU A 56 -33.35 -24.78 5.50
C GLU A 56 -33.76 -25.63 4.28
N ASP A 57 -33.68 -25.07 3.08
CA ASP A 57 -33.97 -25.78 1.83
C ASP A 57 -33.02 -26.96 1.59
N ARG A 58 -31.71 -26.83 1.87
CA ARG A 58 -30.76 -27.94 1.76
C ARG A 58 -31.04 -29.04 2.77
N ILE A 59 -31.41 -28.70 4.00
CA ILE A 59 -31.82 -29.67 5.03
C ILE A 59 -33.08 -30.42 4.57
N ASN A 60 -34.08 -29.70 4.05
CA ASN A 60 -35.31 -30.27 3.52
C ASN A 60 -35.06 -31.19 2.30
N ALA A 61 -34.14 -30.81 1.42
CA ALA A 61 -33.73 -31.62 0.27
C ALA A 61 -33.07 -32.93 0.72
N LEU A 62 -32.19 -32.88 1.73
CA LEU A 62 -31.55 -34.07 2.29
C LEU A 62 -32.55 -34.99 2.99
N ARG A 63 -33.49 -34.43 3.76
CA ARG A 63 -34.62 -35.18 4.35
C ARG A 63 -35.44 -35.91 3.28
N SER A 64 -35.78 -35.23 2.19
CA SER A 64 -36.52 -35.82 1.06
C SER A 64 -35.72 -36.92 0.35
N ALA A 65 -34.42 -36.72 0.15
CA ALA A 65 -33.54 -37.72 -0.45
C ALA A 65 -33.40 -38.98 0.41
N GLN A 66 -33.34 -38.83 1.73
CA GLN A 66 -33.31 -39.95 2.67
C GLN A 66 -34.62 -40.75 2.62
N ALA A 67 -35.77 -40.07 2.66
CA ALA A 67 -37.09 -40.71 2.63
C ALA A 67 -37.32 -41.54 1.35
N THR A 68 -36.76 -41.10 0.23
CA THR A 68 -36.85 -41.81 -1.06
C THR A 68 -35.82 -42.94 -1.22
N SER A 69 -34.91 -43.12 -0.26
CA SER A 69 -33.84 -44.15 -0.28
C SER A 69 -32.98 -44.14 -1.54
N HIS A 70 -32.82 -42.97 -2.18
CA HIS A 70 -32.02 -42.82 -3.40
C HIS A 70 -30.59 -42.39 -3.04
N GLY A 71 -29.64 -43.32 -3.05
CA GLY A 71 -28.25 -43.06 -2.59
C GLY A 71 -27.54 -41.90 -3.29
N GLY A 72 -27.73 -41.75 -4.62
CA GLY A 72 -27.19 -40.60 -5.36
C GLY A 72 -27.74 -39.24 -4.92
N ALA A 73 -29.05 -39.17 -4.64
CA ALA A 73 -29.70 -37.95 -4.14
C ALA A 73 -29.21 -37.62 -2.72
N VAL A 74 -29.04 -38.62 -1.87
CA VAL A 74 -28.48 -38.44 -0.51
C VAL A 74 -27.08 -37.85 -0.57
N ARG A 75 -26.18 -38.45 -1.36
CA ARG A 75 -24.80 -37.95 -1.53
C ARG A 75 -24.79 -36.50 -2.02
N HIS A 76 -25.58 -36.19 -3.04
CA HIS A 76 -25.62 -34.85 -3.62
C HIS A 76 -26.17 -33.81 -2.63
N ALA A 77 -27.28 -34.11 -1.95
CA ALA A 77 -27.87 -33.21 -0.97
C ALA A 77 -26.97 -32.98 0.25
N ALA A 78 -26.32 -34.04 0.77
CA ALA A 78 -25.36 -33.92 1.86
C ALA A 78 -24.12 -33.11 1.46
N GLY A 79 -23.61 -33.32 0.25
CA GLY A 79 -22.52 -32.52 -0.31
C GLY A 79 -22.90 -31.04 -0.43
N ALA A 80 -24.06 -30.74 -1.00
CA ALA A 80 -24.55 -29.36 -1.16
C ALA A 80 -24.78 -28.64 0.17
N LEU A 81 -25.25 -29.36 1.20
CA LEU A 81 -25.38 -28.82 2.57
C LEU A 81 -24.00 -28.49 3.16
N ALA A 82 -23.04 -29.42 3.06
CA ALA A 82 -21.68 -29.19 3.54
C ALA A 82 -21.01 -28.01 2.81
N ASP A 83 -21.14 -27.92 1.49
CA ASP A 83 -20.56 -26.82 0.69
C ASP A 83 -21.16 -25.46 1.06
N LEU A 84 -22.47 -25.38 1.28
CA LEU A 84 -23.15 -24.15 1.69
C LEU A 84 -22.64 -23.68 3.06
N VAL A 85 -22.52 -24.59 4.03
CA VAL A 85 -22.06 -24.26 5.39
C VAL A 85 -20.58 -23.91 5.40
N THR A 86 -19.73 -24.65 4.68
CA THR A 86 -18.31 -24.33 4.55
C THR A 86 -18.11 -22.92 3.98
N ALA A 87 -18.82 -22.57 2.90
CA ALA A 87 -18.73 -21.24 2.30
C ALA A 87 -19.10 -20.12 3.29
N MET A 88 -20.20 -20.26 4.04
CA MET A 88 -20.57 -19.28 5.07
C MET A 88 -19.55 -19.24 6.22
N THR A 89 -19.01 -20.38 6.64
CA THR A 89 -17.99 -20.40 7.69
C THR A 89 -16.68 -19.76 7.26
N ASP A 90 -16.33 -19.80 5.97
CA ASP A 90 -15.16 -19.10 5.41
C ASP A 90 -15.41 -17.59 5.35
N ASP A 91 -16.62 -17.17 4.98
CA ASP A 91 -17.02 -15.76 5.00
C ASP A 91 -17.02 -15.19 6.43
N LEU A 92 -17.55 -15.95 7.39
CA LEU A 92 -17.48 -15.60 8.82
C LEU A 92 -16.03 -15.59 9.34
N TRP A 93 -15.17 -16.49 8.84
CA TRP A 93 -13.74 -16.46 9.19
C TRP A 93 -13.09 -15.14 8.73
N CYS A 94 -13.40 -14.70 7.50
CA CYS A 94 -12.93 -13.43 6.96
C CYS A 94 -13.50 -12.24 7.76
N LEU A 95 -14.78 -12.30 8.15
CA LEU A 95 -15.39 -11.29 9.00
C LEU A 95 -14.69 -11.21 10.37
N GLY A 96 -14.26 -12.34 10.93
CA GLY A 96 -13.53 -12.42 12.19
C GLY A 96 -12.14 -11.76 12.18
N VAL A 97 -11.59 -11.41 11.02
CA VAL A 97 -10.37 -10.59 10.91
C VAL A 97 -10.64 -9.12 11.29
N LEU A 98 -11.88 -8.68 11.10
CA LEU A 98 -12.28 -7.28 11.26
C LEU A 98 -12.62 -6.99 12.72
N ARG A 99 -12.16 -5.86 13.24
CA ARG A 99 -12.68 -5.25 14.46
C ARG A 99 -13.84 -4.35 14.05
N PRO A 100 -15.03 -4.50 14.66
CA PRO A 100 -15.20 -4.93 16.05
C PRO A 100 -15.61 -6.38 16.31
N ALA A 101 -15.54 -7.29 15.33
CA ALA A 101 -16.00 -8.67 15.51
C ALA A 101 -15.38 -9.30 16.78
N ALA A 102 -16.20 -9.57 17.79
CA ALA A 102 -15.72 -10.26 18.99
C ALA A 102 -15.32 -11.69 18.57
N PRO A 103 -14.06 -12.11 18.77
CA PRO A 103 -13.60 -13.43 18.30
C PRO A 103 -14.47 -14.58 18.78
N GLY A 104 -15.05 -14.46 19.99
CA GLY A 104 -15.96 -15.45 20.55
C GLY A 104 -17.31 -15.53 19.83
N SER A 105 -17.88 -14.40 19.38
CA SER A 105 -19.19 -14.38 18.73
C SER A 105 -19.15 -14.97 17.33
N VAL A 106 -18.11 -14.63 16.56
CA VAL A 106 -17.90 -15.22 15.22
C VAL A 106 -17.64 -16.72 15.32
N GLU A 107 -16.76 -17.16 16.22
CA GLU A 107 -16.47 -18.58 16.42
C GLU A 107 -17.72 -19.36 16.89
N ALA A 108 -18.53 -18.77 17.77
CA ALA A 108 -19.78 -19.38 18.23
C ALA A 108 -20.78 -19.58 17.10
N LEU A 109 -21.00 -18.56 16.25
CA LEU A 109 -21.89 -18.67 15.10
C LEU A 109 -21.38 -19.72 14.10
N ARG A 110 -20.07 -19.72 13.79
CA ARG A 110 -19.45 -20.73 12.93
C ARG A 110 -19.63 -22.15 13.48
N SER A 111 -19.40 -22.32 14.77
CA SER A 111 -19.57 -23.60 15.46
C SER A 111 -21.01 -24.08 15.41
N ALA A 112 -21.99 -23.19 15.67
CA ALA A 112 -23.41 -23.52 15.65
C ALA A 112 -23.88 -23.98 14.25
N LEU A 113 -23.46 -23.29 13.18
CA LEU A 113 -23.79 -23.69 11.80
C LEU A 113 -23.28 -25.09 11.46
N VAL A 114 -22.08 -25.41 11.93
CA VAL A 114 -21.40 -26.66 11.63
C VAL A 114 -21.94 -27.79 12.47
N GLU A 115 -22.20 -27.55 13.74
CA GLU A 115 -22.88 -28.49 14.62
C GLU A 115 -24.24 -28.87 14.02
N GLN A 116 -25.02 -27.89 13.57
CA GLN A 116 -26.30 -28.14 12.93
C GLN A 116 -26.17 -29.00 11.64
N ALA A 117 -25.21 -28.69 10.78
CA ALA A 117 -24.96 -29.49 9.58
C ALA A 117 -24.50 -30.92 9.92
N ASN A 118 -23.61 -31.07 10.91
CA ASN A 118 -23.14 -32.36 11.39
C ASN A 118 -24.27 -33.18 12.00
N LEU A 119 -25.15 -32.59 12.80
CA LEU A 119 -26.32 -33.26 13.38
C LEU A 119 -27.22 -33.84 12.28
N VAL A 120 -27.55 -33.02 11.27
CA VAL A 120 -28.40 -33.46 10.15
C VAL A 120 -27.74 -34.56 9.32
N ILE A 121 -26.46 -34.42 8.99
CA ILE A 121 -25.74 -35.40 8.16
C ILE A 121 -25.48 -36.71 8.93
N ASN A 122 -25.19 -36.65 10.23
CA ASN A 122 -25.00 -37.83 11.07
C ASN A 122 -26.30 -38.61 11.27
N ALA A 123 -27.45 -37.94 11.37
CA ALA A 123 -28.76 -38.62 11.41
C ALA A 123 -28.92 -39.52 10.16
N VAL A 124 -28.53 -39.03 8.98
CA VAL A 124 -28.53 -39.84 7.75
C VAL A 124 -27.54 -41.00 7.83
N ALA A 125 -26.32 -40.77 8.32
CA ALA A 125 -25.30 -41.80 8.48
C ALA A 125 -25.78 -42.97 9.38
N ASN A 126 -26.54 -42.64 10.43
CA ASN A 126 -27.08 -43.58 11.41
C ASN A 126 -28.43 -44.20 11.01
N GLY A 127 -29.00 -43.79 9.86
CA GLY A 127 -30.33 -44.24 9.42
C GLY A 127 -31.48 -43.68 10.27
N GLU A 128 -31.23 -42.61 11.02
CA GLU A 128 -32.19 -41.91 11.85
C GLU A 128 -32.98 -40.89 11.02
N ALA A 129 -34.25 -40.66 11.36
CA ALA A 129 -35.01 -39.61 10.71
C ALA A 129 -34.42 -38.24 11.04
N ILE A 130 -34.30 -37.36 10.04
CA ILE A 130 -33.93 -35.95 10.27
C ILE A 130 -35.12 -35.23 10.93
N ASP A 131 -35.17 -35.29 12.25
CA ASP A 131 -36.23 -34.73 13.10
C ASP A 131 -35.81 -33.42 13.79
N ALA A 132 -34.58 -32.96 13.56
CA ALA A 132 -34.09 -31.69 14.08
C ALA A 132 -34.95 -30.54 13.52
N SER A 133 -35.66 -29.84 14.41
CA SER A 133 -36.25 -28.54 14.10
C SER A 133 -35.13 -27.60 13.66
N PHE A 134 -35.29 -26.94 12.52
CA PHE A 134 -34.31 -25.96 12.05
C PHE A 134 -34.21 -24.82 13.07
N PRO A 135 -33.05 -24.59 13.71
CA PRO A 135 -32.91 -23.64 14.81
C PRO A 135 -32.77 -22.20 14.27
N ARG A 136 -33.75 -21.77 13.48
CA ARG A 136 -33.73 -20.48 12.79
C ARG A 136 -33.55 -19.32 13.77
N ASP A 137 -34.42 -19.24 14.77
CA ASP A 137 -34.44 -18.15 15.75
C ASP A 137 -33.14 -18.10 16.57
N GLU A 138 -32.51 -19.25 16.84
CA GLU A 138 -31.24 -19.31 17.55
C GLU A 138 -30.08 -18.79 16.70
N LEU A 139 -30.03 -19.17 15.41
CA LEU A 139 -29.02 -18.68 14.47
C LEU A 139 -29.21 -17.19 14.15
N GLU A 140 -30.45 -16.73 13.97
CA GLU A 140 -30.78 -15.32 13.80
C GLU A 140 -30.41 -14.52 15.05
N GLY A 141 -30.71 -15.03 16.25
CA GLY A 141 -30.33 -14.40 17.51
C GLY A 141 -28.81 -14.32 17.71
N ALA A 142 -28.07 -15.38 17.35
CA ALA A 142 -26.62 -15.39 17.40
C ALA A 142 -25.99 -14.39 16.41
N PHE A 143 -26.54 -14.30 15.20
CA PHE A 143 -26.12 -13.32 14.20
C PHE A 143 -26.46 -11.90 14.64
N GLN A 144 -27.66 -11.65 15.16
CA GLN A 144 -28.05 -10.34 15.68
C GLN A 144 -27.16 -9.91 16.85
N GLY A 145 -26.80 -10.85 17.74
CA GLY A 145 -25.85 -10.60 18.82
C GLY A 145 -24.46 -10.19 18.31
N LEU A 146 -24.01 -10.73 17.18
CA LEU A 146 -22.77 -10.32 16.51
C LEU A 146 -22.87 -8.88 15.96
N VAL A 147 -24.03 -8.50 15.40
CA VAL A 147 -24.30 -7.14 14.88
C VAL A 147 -24.47 -6.10 15.99
N GLU A 148 -25.03 -6.48 17.14
CA GLU A 148 -25.31 -5.55 18.25
C GLU A 148 -24.11 -5.33 19.19
N ALA A 149 -23.29 -6.36 19.40
CA ALA A 149 -22.12 -6.31 20.30
C ALA A 149 -21.01 -5.36 19.82
N THR A 150 -21.22 -4.67 18.69
CA THR A 150 -20.20 -4.03 17.87
C THR A 150 -20.41 -2.52 17.68
N THR A 151 -21.26 -1.87 18.49
CA THR A 151 -21.50 -0.42 18.44
C THR A 151 -20.61 0.35 19.44
N GLY A 152 -19.91 1.40 18.97
CA GLY A 152 -19.11 2.30 19.82
C GLY A 152 -17.61 2.42 19.51
N HIS A 153 -17.19 2.13 18.27
CA HIS A 153 -15.78 2.18 17.84
C HIS A 153 -15.43 3.52 17.19
N ASN A 154 -14.13 3.74 16.92
CA ASN A 154 -13.72 4.95 16.23
C ASN A 154 -14.26 4.93 14.79
N GLU A 155 -14.93 6.00 14.38
CA GLU A 155 -15.44 6.15 13.00
C GLU A 155 -14.30 6.19 11.97
N ASP A 156 -13.06 6.44 12.41
CA ASP A 156 -11.87 6.52 11.57
C ASP A 156 -10.96 5.27 11.71
N PRO A 157 -10.98 4.34 10.72
CA PRO A 157 -10.14 3.14 10.74
C PRO A 157 -8.64 3.43 10.73
N TYR A 158 -8.23 4.56 10.12
CA TYR A 158 -6.83 4.93 10.10
C TYR A 158 -6.37 5.44 11.47
N GLU A 159 -7.23 6.14 12.19
CA GLU A 159 -6.91 6.58 13.55
C GLU A 159 -6.80 5.38 14.50
N GLU A 160 -7.69 4.39 14.38
CA GLU A 160 -7.62 3.17 15.20
C GLU A 160 -6.44 2.26 14.81
N ALA A 161 -6.06 2.21 13.53
CA ALA A 161 -4.92 1.40 13.06
C ALA A 161 -3.56 2.05 13.35
N PHE A 162 -3.42 3.34 13.01
CA PHE A 162 -2.13 4.04 12.93
C PHE A 162 -2.00 5.19 13.93
N GLY A 163 -3.05 5.51 14.69
CA GLY A 163 -3.07 6.66 15.60
C GLY A 163 -3.12 8.02 14.88
N ILE A 164 -3.49 8.04 13.60
CA ILE A 164 -3.53 9.25 12.76
C ILE A 164 -4.84 9.26 11.99
N SER A 165 -5.60 10.34 12.09
CA SER A 165 -6.87 10.45 11.37
C SER A 165 -6.69 10.40 9.84
N SER A 166 -7.65 9.78 9.18
CA SER A 166 -7.81 9.80 7.73
C SER A 166 -7.75 11.22 7.18
N GLU A 167 -8.37 12.21 7.85
CA GLU A 167 -8.30 13.62 7.44
C GLU A 167 -6.86 14.17 7.41
N GLU A 168 -6.02 13.83 8.39
CA GLU A 168 -4.61 14.22 8.37
C GLU A 168 -3.80 13.50 7.27
N LEU A 169 -4.19 12.27 6.93
CA LEU A 169 -3.56 11.46 5.91
C LEU A 169 -4.04 11.78 4.49
N ARG A 170 -5.14 12.51 4.33
CA ARG A 170 -5.73 12.85 3.03
C ARG A 170 -5.00 14.00 2.36
N ASN A 171 -4.60 13.81 1.10
CA ASN A 171 -4.40 14.95 0.21
C ASN A 171 -5.70 15.79 0.22
N PRO A 172 -5.66 17.14 0.34
CA PRO A 172 -6.86 17.99 0.27
C PRO A 172 -7.89 17.58 -0.78
N GLU A 173 -7.47 16.93 -1.87
CA GLU A 173 -8.33 16.47 -2.96
C GLU A 173 -8.44 14.93 -3.09
N GLY A 174 -7.65 14.14 -2.35
CA GLY A 174 -7.47 12.69 -2.54
C GLY A 174 -7.81 11.79 -1.34
N PRO A 175 -7.61 10.45 -1.49
CA PRO A 175 -7.71 9.50 -0.38
C PRO A 175 -6.50 9.64 0.59
N PRO A 176 -6.55 8.99 1.77
CA PRO A 176 -5.38 8.77 2.61
C PRO A 176 -4.22 8.17 1.82
N THR A 177 -2.97 8.51 2.18
CA THR A 177 -1.78 8.06 1.44
C THR A 177 -0.74 7.44 2.36
N ASP A 178 -0.11 6.36 1.88
CA ASP A 178 0.96 5.64 2.58
C ASP A 178 2.16 6.56 2.87
N VAL A 179 2.44 7.51 1.97
CA VAL A 179 3.51 8.50 2.10
C VAL A 179 3.36 9.32 3.38
N ARG A 180 2.13 9.67 3.78
CA ARG A 180 1.90 10.44 5.00
C ARG A 180 1.94 9.59 6.27
N ILE A 181 1.55 8.31 6.17
CA ILE A 181 1.76 7.35 7.25
C ILE A 181 3.28 7.22 7.50
N LEU A 182 4.08 7.03 6.44
CA LEU A 182 5.55 6.99 6.55
C LEU A 182 6.14 8.25 7.19
N ALA A 183 5.58 9.43 6.88
CA ALA A 183 6.01 10.70 7.46
C ALA A 183 5.71 10.79 8.96
N ALA A 184 4.53 10.36 9.39
CA ALA A 184 4.14 10.39 10.80
C ALA A 184 4.91 9.40 11.68
N PHE A 185 5.39 8.30 11.09
CA PHE A 185 6.24 7.30 11.74
C PHE A 185 7.74 7.51 11.48
N HIS A 186 8.16 8.69 11.03
CA HIS A 186 9.58 8.99 10.86
C HIS A 186 10.36 8.78 12.17
N LEU A 187 11.47 8.03 12.07
CA LEU A 187 12.30 7.54 13.19
C LEU A 187 11.62 6.52 14.11
N ARG A 188 10.44 6.00 13.74
CA ARG A 188 9.67 4.98 14.47
C ARG A 188 9.19 3.87 13.55
N TYR A 189 10.03 3.46 12.60
CA TYR A 189 9.65 2.44 11.61
C TYR A 189 9.44 1.06 12.20
N ASP A 190 10.13 0.70 13.28
CA ASP A 190 9.89 -0.55 14.01
C ASP A 190 8.48 -0.59 14.63
N GLU A 191 7.98 0.57 15.07
CA GLU A 191 6.60 0.70 15.57
C GLU A 191 5.60 0.49 14.44
N LEU A 192 5.84 1.11 13.28
CA LEU A 192 5.00 0.97 12.10
C LEU A 192 5.01 -0.47 11.57
N GLU A 193 6.19 -1.11 11.51
CA GLU A 193 6.35 -2.48 11.07
C GLU A 193 5.51 -3.43 11.92
N ARG A 194 5.58 -3.31 13.25
CA ARG A 194 4.75 -4.10 14.16
C ARG A 194 3.25 -3.89 13.93
N ILE A 195 2.80 -2.65 13.69
CA ILE A 195 1.39 -2.34 13.39
C ILE A 195 0.97 -3.01 12.07
N VAL A 196 1.76 -2.82 11.01
CA VAL A 196 1.48 -3.41 9.69
C VAL A 196 1.47 -4.94 9.76
N ASP A 197 2.38 -5.52 10.54
CA ASP A 197 2.44 -6.94 10.82
C ASP A 197 1.17 -7.45 11.50
N GLU A 198 0.66 -6.73 12.49
CA GLU A 198 -0.58 -7.11 13.16
C GLU A 198 -1.76 -7.05 12.18
N LEU A 199 -1.86 -5.99 11.37
CA LEU A 199 -2.93 -5.81 10.38
C LEU A 199 -2.95 -6.89 9.28
N LEU A 200 -1.78 -7.43 8.92
CA LEU A 200 -1.63 -8.48 7.91
C LEU A 200 -1.52 -9.89 8.53
N ALA A 201 -1.82 -10.05 9.82
CA ALA A 201 -1.54 -11.29 10.53
C ALA A 201 -2.34 -12.51 10.06
N PHE A 202 -3.42 -12.28 9.34
CA PHE A 202 -4.24 -13.33 8.74
C PHE A 202 -3.64 -13.91 7.45
N PHE A 203 -2.61 -13.29 6.87
CA PHE A 203 -1.82 -13.88 5.79
C PHE A 203 -0.69 -14.77 6.34
N PRO A 204 -0.37 -15.91 5.67
CA PRO A 204 0.75 -16.76 6.08
C PRO A 204 2.12 -16.06 5.93
N HIS A 205 2.27 -15.25 4.89
CA HIS A 205 3.49 -14.50 4.56
C HIS A 205 3.13 -13.05 4.26
N ARG A 206 4.09 -12.15 4.48
CA ARG A 206 3.92 -10.69 4.35
C ARG A 206 5.09 -10.10 3.59
N PRO A 207 4.90 -8.98 2.87
CA PRO A 207 5.99 -8.31 2.19
C PRO A 207 7.14 -7.96 3.14
N THR A 208 8.38 -8.27 2.75
CA THR A 208 9.57 -7.99 3.56
C THR A 208 9.88 -6.49 3.62
N TYR A 209 9.55 -5.75 2.57
CA TYR A 209 9.74 -4.31 2.56
C TYR A 209 8.53 -3.62 3.20
N LEU A 210 8.78 -2.84 4.25
CA LEU A 210 7.75 -2.11 5.00
C LEU A 210 6.81 -1.29 4.11
N ARG A 211 7.28 -0.75 2.99
CA ARG A 211 6.44 0.04 2.07
C ARG A 211 5.38 -0.80 1.38
N ASP A 212 5.76 -1.97 0.89
CA ASP A 212 4.85 -2.90 0.21
C ASP A 212 3.84 -3.47 1.20
N ALA A 213 4.31 -3.79 2.42
CA ALA A 213 3.47 -4.25 3.50
C ALA A 213 2.47 -3.16 3.94
N LEU A 214 2.94 -1.91 4.07
CA LEU A 214 2.08 -0.77 4.38
C LEU A 214 1.02 -0.54 3.31
N HIS A 215 1.39 -0.61 2.03
CA HIS A 215 0.45 -0.47 0.91
C HIS A 215 -0.66 -1.52 0.95
N ALA A 216 -0.28 -2.77 1.24
CA ALA A 216 -1.21 -3.89 1.39
C ALA A 216 -2.14 -3.69 2.61
N ALA A 217 -1.59 -3.28 3.76
CA ALA A 217 -2.35 -3.06 4.98
C ALA A 217 -3.32 -1.89 4.86
N SER A 218 -2.84 -0.73 4.38
CA SER A 218 -3.65 0.48 4.19
C SER A 218 -4.77 0.27 3.18
N GLY A 219 -4.54 -0.56 2.15
CA GLY A 219 -5.57 -0.94 1.19
C GLY A 219 -6.76 -1.66 1.82
N ILE A 220 -6.51 -2.55 2.77
CA ILE A 220 -7.56 -3.26 3.51
C ILE A 220 -8.26 -2.33 4.50
N VAL A 221 -7.48 -1.58 5.30
CA VAL A 221 -8.02 -0.63 6.31
C VAL A 221 -8.91 0.45 5.66
N GLY A 222 -8.52 0.95 4.48
CA GLY A 222 -9.25 1.98 3.76
C GLY A 222 -10.41 1.49 2.88
N SER A 223 -10.79 0.20 2.95
CA SER A 223 -11.83 -0.37 2.08
C SER A 223 -13.24 -0.03 2.58
N ALA A 224 -14.14 0.33 1.66
CA ALA A 224 -15.53 0.65 1.98
C ALA A 224 -16.36 -0.60 2.33
N VAL A 225 -16.00 -1.76 1.77
CA VAL A 225 -16.58 -3.07 2.12
C VAL A 225 -15.44 -4.02 2.52
N PRO A 226 -14.94 -3.92 3.77
CA PRO A 226 -13.77 -4.66 4.24
C PRO A 226 -13.86 -6.18 4.08
N LEU A 227 -15.04 -6.79 4.27
CA LEU A 227 -15.21 -8.23 4.04
C LEU A 227 -14.84 -8.64 2.62
N ILE A 228 -15.23 -7.86 1.61
CA ILE A 228 -14.87 -8.12 0.21
C ILE A 228 -13.36 -8.00 0.00
N ALA A 229 -12.72 -7.02 0.62
CA ALA A 229 -11.27 -6.85 0.53
C ALA A 229 -10.52 -8.05 1.15
N VAL A 230 -10.92 -8.48 2.35
CA VAL A 230 -10.30 -9.64 3.03
C VAL A 230 -10.53 -10.92 2.22
N LYS A 231 -11.77 -11.18 1.75
CA LYS A 231 -12.10 -12.34 0.90
C LYS A 231 -11.29 -12.35 -0.39
N ALA A 232 -11.18 -11.20 -1.05
CA ALA A 232 -10.41 -11.08 -2.28
C ALA A 232 -8.91 -11.31 -2.04
N GLY A 233 -8.35 -10.73 -0.98
CA GLY A 233 -6.95 -10.91 -0.64
C GLY A 233 -6.59 -12.35 -0.32
N ILE A 234 -7.37 -13.02 0.52
CA ILE A 234 -7.15 -14.44 0.86
C ILE A 234 -7.35 -15.33 -0.37
N GLY A 235 -8.42 -15.10 -1.13
CA GLY A 235 -8.71 -15.90 -2.31
C GLY A 235 -7.65 -15.76 -3.40
N VAL A 236 -7.15 -14.54 -3.65
CA VAL A 236 -6.05 -14.31 -4.59
C VAL A 236 -4.77 -14.95 -4.09
N TYR A 237 -4.43 -14.77 -2.80
CA TYR A 237 -3.26 -15.41 -2.21
C TYR A 237 -3.29 -16.94 -2.42
N GLN A 238 -4.41 -17.59 -2.07
CA GLN A 238 -4.57 -19.04 -2.18
C GLN A 238 -4.52 -19.50 -3.63
N LEU A 239 -5.20 -18.79 -4.54
CA LEU A 239 -5.21 -19.14 -5.96
C LEU A 239 -3.80 -19.07 -6.57
N ILE A 240 -3.00 -18.08 -6.15
CA ILE A 240 -1.61 -17.94 -6.59
C ILE A 240 -0.75 -19.05 -5.97
N ASP A 241 -0.84 -19.27 -4.66
CA ASP A 241 -0.06 -20.29 -3.94
C ASP A 241 -0.30 -21.70 -4.50
N GLU A 242 -1.56 -22.08 -4.69
CA GLU A 242 -1.96 -23.34 -5.32
C GLU A 242 -1.47 -23.42 -6.78
N GLY A 243 -1.62 -22.34 -7.53
CA GLY A 243 -1.18 -22.26 -8.93
C GLY A 243 0.33 -22.43 -9.09
N MET A 244 1.11 -21.77 -8.21
CA MET A 244 2.57 -21.90 -8.16
C MET A 244 3.01 -23.33 -7.79
N GLY A 245 2.23 -24.06 -6.98
CA GLY A 245 2.49 -25.47 -6.69
C GLY A 245 2.26 -26.43 -7.87
N ILE A 246 1.53 -26.00 -8.91
CA ILE A 246 1.13 -26.83 -10.06
C ILE A 246 1.88 -26.43 -11.34
N ASP A 247 1.79 -25.15 -11.71
CA ASP A 247 2.34 -24.58 -12.95
C ASP A 247 2.71 -23.10 -12.72
N PRO A 248 3.95 -22.82 -12.24
CA PRO A 248 4.45 -21.47 -11.98
C PRO A 248 4.31 -20.52 -13.16
N ASP A 249 4.76 -20.93 -14.36
CA ASP A 249 4.75 -20.09 -15.56
C ASP A 249 3.32 -19.69 -15.96
N ARG A 250 2.38 -20.65 -15.94
CA ARG A 250 0.99 -20.38 -16.27
C ARG A 250 0.33 -19.44 -15.28
N THR A 251 0.70 -19.53 -14.00
CA THR A 251 0.16 -18.70 -12.92
C THR A 251 0.76 -17.29 -12.95
N ALA A 252 2.07 -17.18 -13.12
CA ALA A 252 2.79 -15.92 -13.12
C ALA A 252 2.54 -15.07 -14.38
N ARG A 253 2.37 -15.69 -15.55
CA ARG A 253 2.16 -14.96 -16.83
C ARG A 253 1.00 -13.95 -16.81
N PRO A 254 -0.24 -14.27 -16.41
CA PRO A 254 -1.33 -13.29 -16.36
C PRO A 254 -1.07 -12.17 -15.34
N LEU A 255 -0.45 -12.47 -14.19
CA LEU A 255 -0.06 -11.46 -13.20
C LEU A 255 1.03 -10.52 -13.75
N ARG A 256 2.01 -11.06 -14.49
CA ARG A 256 3.02 -10.26 -15.18
C ARG A 256 2.38 -9.35 -16.24
N ASN A 257 1.43 -9.86 -17.03
CA ASN A 257 0.68 -9.05 -17.99
C ASN A 257 -0.12 -7.92 -17.32
N LEU A 258 -0.65 -8.15 -16.12
CA LEU A 258 -1.29 -7.12 -15.32
C LEU A 258 -0.28 -6.06 -14.87
N LYS A 259 0.86 -6.48 -14.31
CA LYS A 259 1.98 -5.62 -13.90
C LYS A 259 2.46 -4.73 -15.05
N LEU A 260 2.62 -5.31 -16.24
CA LEU A 260 3.05 -4.59 -17.45
C LEU A 260 2.10 -3.47 -17.88
N ARG A 261 0.87 -3.44 -17.36
CA ARG A 261 -0.13 -2.40 -17.65
C ARG A 261 -0.32 -1.41 -16.49
N VAL A 262 0.50 -1.46 -15.44
CA VAL A 262 0.36 -0.64 -14.23
C VAL A 262 0.29 0.86 -14.52
N ASP A 263 1.09 1.38 -15.46
CA ASP A 263 1.05 2.80 -15.85
C ASP A 263 -0.32 3.20 -16.46
N ARG A 264 -0.95 2.30 -17.22
CA ARG A 264 -2.29 2.53 -17.78
C ARG A 264 -3.37 2.51 -16.70
N SER A 265 -3.24 1.60 -15.73
CA SER A 265 -4.11 1.51 -14.57
C SER A 265 -3.98 2.76 -13.68
N ALA A 266 -2.76 3.27 -13.50
CA ALA A 266 -2.49 4.51 -12.79
C ALA A 266 -3.13 5.74 -13.45
N ALA A 267 -3.01 5.87 -14.78
CA ALA A 267 -3.68 6.93 -15.52
C ALA A 267 -5.22 6.86 -15.36
N SER A 268 -5.78 5.65 -15.33
CA SER A 268 -7.21 5.44 -15.09
C SER A 268 -7.62 5.87 -13.67
N ASN A 269 -6.79 5.60 -12.67
CA ASN A 269 -7.00 6.04 -11.28
C ASN A 269 -6.91 7.56 -11.14
N ALA A 270 -5.96 8.22 -11.80
CA ALA A 270 -5.87 9.67 -11.80
C ALA A 270 -7.14 10.31 -12.39
N MET A 271 -7.65 9.79 -13.50
CA MET A 271 -8.92 10.22 -14.08
C MET A 271 -10.11 9.97 -13.14
N MET A 272 -10.16 8.80 -12.48
CA MET A 272 -11.19 8.49 -11.50
C MET A 272 -11.20 9.51 -10.35
N ASN A 273 -10.04 9.82 -9.78
CA ASN A 273 -9.92 10.80 -8.70
C ASN A 273 -10.40 12.19 -9.15
N ALA A 274 -10.08 12.61 -10.38
CA ALA A 274 -10.58 13.87 -10.94
C ALA A 274 -12.12 13.89 -11.07
N VAL A 275 -12.73 12.79 -11.51
CA VAL A 275 -14.20 12.67 -11.59
C VAL A 275 -14.84 12.65 -10.21
N MET A 276 -14.24 11.94 -9.23
CA MET A 276 -14.71 11.94 -7.86
C MET A 276 -14.70 13.34 -7.24
N ARG A 277 -13.70 14.17 -7.57
CA ARG A 277 -13.67 15.59 -7.18
C ARG A 277 -14.86 16.36 -7.76
N MET A 278 -15.08 16.24 -9.08
CA MET A 278 -16.23 16.88 -9.73
C MET A 278 -17.57 16.41 -9.12
N LEU A 279 -17.66 15.13 -8.71
CA LEU A 279 -18.86 14.58 -8.07
C LEU A 279 -19.15 15.23 -6.71
N ARG A 280 -18.12 15.59 -5.94
CA ARG A 280 -18.28 16.31 -4.65
C ARG A 280 -18.82 17.74 -4.85
N GLU A 281 -18.47 18.37 -5.97
CA GLU A 281 -18.88 19.74 -6.31
C GLU A 281 -20.22 19.80 -7.06
N ALA A 282 -20.70 18.66 -7.56
CA ALA A 282 -21.88 18.57 -8.42
C ALA A 282 -23.16 18.97 -7.67
N ARG A 283 -23.86 19.99 -8.21
CA ARG A 283 -25.08 20.57 -7.60
C ARG A 283 -26.37 19.93 -8.08
N SER A 284 -26.43 19.47 -9.33
CA SER A 284 -27.65 18.86 -9.88
C SER A 284 -27.66 17.35 -9.70
N LYS A 285 -28.85 16.76 -9.51
CA LYS A 285 -29.02 15.30 -9.41
C LYS A 285 -28.57 14.58 -10.69
N ARG A 286 -28.82 15.20 -11.85
CA ARG A 286 -28.39 14.69 -13.17
C ARG A 286 -26.87 14.64 -13.27
N ASP A 287 -26.17 15.71 -12.88
CA ASP A 287 -24.70 15.73 -12.93
C ASP A 287 -24.11 14.70 -11.97
N ARG A 288 -24.66 14.61 -10.76
CA ARG A 288 -24.27 13.56 -9.81
C ARG A 288 -24.48 12.16 -10.36
N ALA A 289 -25.57 11.94 -11.11
CA ALA A 289 -25.85 10.66 -11.74
C ALA A 289 -24.82 10.30 -12.82
N ASN A 290 -24.54 11.24 -13.72
CA ASN A 290 -23.56 11.07 -14.78
C ASN A 290 -22.16 10.81 -14.22
N LEU A 291 -21.75 11.61 -13.23
CA LEU A 291 -20.43 11.47 -12.60
C LEU A 291 -20.31 10.17 -11.81
N THR A 292 -21.40 9.68 -11.18
CA THR A 292 -21.40 8.37 -10.51
C THR A 292 -21.23 7.23 -11.51
N LEU A 293 -21.91 7.29 -12.66
CA LEU A 293 -21.71 6.33 -13.75
C LEU A 293 -20.27 6.37 -14.29
N ASP A 294 -19.67 7.56 -14.40
CA ASP A 294 -18.29 7.73 -14.84
C ASP A 294 -17.27 7.15 -13.86
N VAL A 295 -17.46 7.36 -12.56
CA VAL A 295 -16.62 6.73 -11.51
C VAL A 295 -16.70 5.22 -11.62
N TYR A 296 -17.92 4.67 -11.64
CA TYR A 296 -18.15 3.22 -11.83
C TYR A 296 -17.40 2.70 -13.06
N ARG A 297 -17.56 3.35 -14.22
CA ARG A 297 -16.90 2.93 -15.46
C ARG A 297 -15.37 2.90 -15.34
N LYS A 298 -14.77 3.91 -14.70
CA LYS A 298 -13.32 4.00 -14.54
C LYS A 298 -12.79 2.89 -13.61
N ILE A 299 -13.51 2.58 -12.53
CA ILE A 299 -13.20 1.46 -11.62
C ILE A 299 -13.37 0.10 -12.33
N ILE A 300 -14.41 -0.08 -13.13
CA ILE A 300 -14.62 -1.37 -13.80
C ILE A 300 -13.59 -1.57 -14.92
N GLU A 301 -13.40 -0.62 -15.82
CA GLU A 301 -12.55 -0.82 -17.00
C GLU A 301 -11.05 -0.71 -16.69
N GLY A 302 -10.65 0.22 -15.82
CA GLY A 302 -9.23 0.46 -15.54
C GLY A 302 -8.59 -0.57 -14.62
N GLN A 303 -9.42 -1.36 -13.94
CA GLN A 303 -9.06 -1.82 -12.62
C GLN A 303 -9.69 -3.22 -12.31
N LEU A 304 -11.01 -3.34 -12.12
CA LEU A 304 -11.65 -4.65 -11.85
C LEU A 304 -11.58 -5.61 -13.05
N LYS A 305 -11.84 -5.13 -14.27
CA LYS A 305 -11.84 -5.96 -15.49
C LYS A 305 -10.49 -6.60 -15.76
N PRO A 306 -9.34 -5.89 -15.71
CA PRO A 306 -8.02 -6.52 -15.74
C PRO A 306 -7.87 -7.66 -14.72
N TRP A 307 -8.26 -7.44 -13.47
CA TRP A 307 -8.23 -8.49 -12.44
C TRP A 307 -9.11 -9.69 -12.78
N ALA A 308 -10.36 -9.46 -13.21
CA ALA A 308 -11.27 -10.54 -13.61
C ALA A 308 -10.71 -11.40 -14.76
N VAL A 309 -10.03 -10.79 -15.74
CA VAL A 309 -9.33 -11.53 -16.81
C VAL A 309 -8.20 -12.39 -16.23
N VAL A 310 -7.36 -11.81 -15.37
CA VAL A 310 -6.24 -12.51 -14.72
C VAL A 310 -6.72 -13.72 -13.92
N LEU A 311 -7.80 -13.56 -13.15
CA LEU A 311 -8.40 -14.65 -12.37
C LEU A 311 -8.86 -15.79 -13.28
N LEU A 312 -9.58 -15.49 -14.35
CA LEU A 312 -10.03 -16.50 -15.32
C LEU A 312 -8.86 -17.21 -16.01
N GLU A 313 -7.81 -16.47 -16.40
CA GLU A 313 -6.62 -17.03 -17.04
C GLU A 313 -5.82 -17.95 -16.08
N MET A 314 -5.70 -17.58 -14.80
CA MET A 314 -5.10 -18.45 -13.77
C MET A 314 -5.94 -19.72 -13.55
N ARG A 315 -7.26 -19.62 -13.62
CA ARG A 315 -8.18 -20.78 -13.64
C ARG A 315 -8.14 -21.56 -14.96
N GLY A 316 -7.33 -21.14 -15.92
CA GLY A 316 -7.13 -21.83 -17.18
C GLY A 316 -8.18 -21.59 -18.23
N ARG A 317 -9.01 -20.56 -18.06
CA ARG A 317 -10.02 -20.17 -19.03
C ARG A 317 -9.38 -19.32 -20.12
N ASN A 318 -9.86 -19.50 -21.35
CA ASN A 318 -9.46 -18.67 -22.48
C ASN A 318 -10.36 -17.42 -22.51
N VAL A 319 -9.76 -16.26 -22.27
CA VAL A 319 -10.45 -14.98 -22.30
C VAL A 319 -10.04 -14.20 -23.55
N SER A 320 -10.99 -13.58 -24.24
CA SER A 320 -10.68 -12.71 -25.37
C SER A 320 -9.85 -11.50 -24.91
N GLN A 321 -8.98 -10.94 -25.76
CA GLN A 321 -8.14 -9.79 -25.40
C GLN A 321 -8.90 -8.57 -24.87
N ASN A 322 -10.17 -8.38 -25.25
CA ASN A 322 -11.03 -7.28 -24.79
C ASN A 322 -12.47 -7.76 -24.58
N PRO A 323 -12.78 -8.47 -23.49
CA PRO A 323 -14.12 -9.02 -23.30
C PRO A 323 -15.16 -7.92 -23.02
N GLY A 324 -16.39 -8.16 -23.48
CA GLY A 324 -17.57 -7.42 -23.03
C GLY A 324 -17.84 -7.67 -21.54
N ILE A 325 -18.40 -6.69 -20.81
CA ILE A 325 -18.69 -6.88 -19.37
C ILE A 325 -19.70 -8.01 -19.15
N ALA A 326 -20.71 -8.14 -20.03
CA ALA A 326 -21.68 -9.23 -19.98
C ALA A 326 -21.00 -10.61 -20.09
N THR A 327 -20.21 -10.81 -21.16
CA THR A 327 -19.47 -12.05 -21.39
C THR A 327 -18.50 -12.37 -20.26
N LEU A 328 -17.80 -11.36 -19.75
CA LEU A 328 -16.86 -11.53 -18.63
C LEU A 328 -17.59 -11.99 -17.37
N ARG A 329 -18.71 -11.34 -17.03
CA ARG A 329 -19.56 -11.72 -15.89
C ARG A 329 -20.07 -13.15 -16.02
N GLU A 330 -20.58 -13.52 -17.19
CA GLU A 330 -21.04 -14.89 -17.45
C GLU A 330 -19.94 -15.92 -17.26
N GLN A 331 -18.72 -15.66 -17.75
CA GLN A 331 -17.58 -16.54 -17.55
C GLN A 331 -17.17 -16.67 -16.08
N LEU A 332 -17.13 -15.56 -15.34
CA LEU A 332 -16.83 -15.57 -13.90
C LEU A 332 -17.85 -16.39 -13.10
N VAL A 333 -19.15 -16.21 -13.38
CA VAL A 333 -20.23 -16.97 -12.73
C VAL A 333 -20.17 -18.44 -13.11
N ALA A 334 -19.93 -18.75 -14.39
CA ALA A 334 -19.87 -20.11 -14.89
C ALA A 334 -18.65 -20.90 -14.39
N ASP A 335 -17.57 -20.23 -13.95
CA ASP A 335 -16.41 -20.91 -13.37
C ASP A 335 -16.74 -21.61 -12.03
N GLY A 336 -17.70 -21.06 -11.28
CA GLY A 336 -18.15 -21.61 -10.00
C GLY A 336 -17.20 -21.35 -8.82
N HIS A 337 -16.07 -20.67 -9.04
CA HIS A 337 -15.12 -20.34 -7.97
C HIS A 337 -15.61 -19.13 -7.14
N PRO A 338 -15.62 -19.20 -5.79
CA PRO A 338 -16.16 -18.13 -4.92
C PRO A 338 -15.54 -16.75 -5.17
N LEU A 339 -14.21 -16.66 -5.28
CA LEU A 339 -13.51 -15.41 -5.61
C LEU A 339 -13.99 -14.76 -6.92
N LEU A 340 -14.20 -15.57 -7.97
CA LEU A 340 -14.65 -15.08 -9.27
C LEU A 340 -16.11 -14.65 -9.21
N ALA A 341 -16.95 -15.36 -8.43
CA ALA A 341 -18.32 -14.96 -8.16
C ALA A 341 -18.39 -13.61 -7.45
N THR A 342 -17.50 -13.35 -6.47
CA THR A 342 -17.40 -12.04 -5.80
C THR A 342 -17.04 -10.94 -6.80
N ALA A 343 -16.06 -11.15 -7.69
CA ALA A 343 -15.72 -10.19 -8.75
C ALA A 343 -16.92 -9.93 -9.68
N ALA A 344 -17.70 -10.97 -10.01
CA ALA A 344 -18.84 -10.88 -10.91
C ALA A 344 -20.00 -10.01 -10.35
N LYS A 345 -20.19 -9.96 -9.03
CA LYS A 345 -21.24 -9.14 -8.39
C LYS A 345 -21.13 -7.65 -8.72
N SER A 346 -19.92 -7.15 -8.94
CA SER A 346 -19.66 -5.74 -9.23
C SER A 346 -19.81 -5.38 -10.71
N LEU A 347 -19.97 -6.38 -11.58
CA LEU A 347 -20.15 -6.17 -13.01
C LEU A 347 -21.63 -5.98 -13.32
N LEU A 348 -22.03 -4.76 -13.68
CA LEU A 348 -23.37 -4.40 -14.15
C LEU A 348 -23.38 -4.31 -15.68
N PRO A 349 -23.85 -5.35 -16.42
CA PRO A 349 -23.86 -5.33 -17.88
C PRO A 349 -24.67 -4.17 -18.50
N PRO A 350 -25.87 -3.80 -17.98
CA PRO A 350 -26.63 -2.68 -18.52
C PRO A 350 -25.82 -1.38 -18.55
N SER A 351 -25.15 -1.04 -17.45
CA SER A 351 -24.44 0.23 -17.26
C SER A 351 -23.32 0.49 -18.29
N ARG A 352 -22.68 -0.56 -18.85
CA ARG A 352 -21.63 -0.40 -19.87
C ARG A 352 -22.22 -0.09 -21.26
N ASN A 353 -23.37 -0.68 -21.60
CA ASN A 353 -24.01 -0.50 -22.91
C ASN A 353 -24.52 0.95 -23.10
N ALA A 354 -24.99 1.61 -22.03
CA ALA A 354 -25.33 3.05 -22.07
C ALA A 354 -24.16 3.91 -22.49
N SER A 355 -22.98 3.62 -21.95
CA SER A 355 -21.82 4.48 -22.15
C SER A 355 -21.21 4.32 -23.53
N ALA A 356 -21.30 3.13 -24.14
CA ALA A 356 -20.74 2.87 -25.46
C ALA A 356 -21.52 3.57 -26.59
N HIS A 357 -22.78 3.91 -26.35
CA HIS A 357 -23.68 4.52 -27.34
C HIS A 357 -24.25 5.88 -26.92
N GLU A 358 -23.85 6.41 -25.75
CA GLU A 358 -24.45 7.61 -25.13
C GLU A 358 -25.98 7.52 -24.93
N ASP A 359 -26.53 6.30 -24.96
CA ASP A 359 -27.95 6.01 -24.90
C ASP A 359 -28.44 5.93 -23.44
N TYR A 360 -28.22 6.99 -22.67
CA TYR A 360 -28.75 7.09 -21.32
C TYR A 360 -29.52 8.37 -21.03
N VAL A 361 -30.64 8.20 -20.32
CA VAL A 361 -31.52 9.28 -19.91
C VAL A 361 -31.71 9.22 -18.40
N TRP A 362 -31.50 10.35 -17.72
CA TRP A 362 -31.87 10.49 -16.33
C TRP A 362 -33.39 10.51 -16.20
N ASP A 363 -33.95 9.51 -15.51
CA ASP A 363 -35.36 9.42 -15.21
C ASP A 363 -35.62 10.04 -13.83
N GLU A 364 -36.19 11.25 -13.81
CA GLU A 364 -36.51 11.96 -12.57
C GLU A 364 -37.57 11.23 -11.72
N SER A 365 -38.46 10.44 -12.33
CA SER A 365 -39.50 9.74 -11.59
C SER A 365 -38.95 8.53 -10.84
N LEU A 366 -38.00 7.82 -11.46
CA LEU A 366 -37.36 6.64 -10.88
C LEU A 366 -36.08 6.96 -10.10
N GLN A 367 -35.58 8.20 -10.21
CA GLN A 367 -34.27 8.61 -9.70
C GLN A 367 -33.15 7.65 -10.16
N ALA A 368 -33.24 7.21 -11.42
CA ALA A 368 -32.38 6.19 -12.01
C ALA A 368 -31.92 6.59 -13.41
N LEU A 369 -30.84 5.96 -13.87
CA LEU A 369 -30.38 6.06 -15.25
C LEU A 369 -31.05 4.96 -16.06
N ARG A 370 -31.81 5.36 -17.09
CA ARG A 370 -32.30 4.44 -18.13
C ARG A 370 -31.23 4.27 -19.18
N VAL A 371 -30.95 3.03 -19.54
CA VAL A 371 -29.85 2.61 -20.40
C VAL A 371 -30.38 1.60 -21.41
N GLY A 372 -30.79 2.07 -22.59
CA GLY A 372 -31.65 1.27 -23.47
C GLY A 372 -32.91 0.77 -22.72
N ASP A 373 -33.10 -0.55 -22.67
CA ASP A 373 -34.18 -1.19 -21.90
C ASP A 373 -33.85 -1.43 -20.42
N GLY A 374 -32.59 -1.22 -20.01
CA GLY A 374 -32.13 -1.40 -18.63
C GLY A 374 -32.38 -0.17 -17.76
N ILE A 375 -32.53 -0.39 -16.45
CA ILE A 375 -32.59 0.65 -15.43
C ILE A 375 -31.47 0.36 -14.43
N VAL A 376 -30.66 1.38 -14.11
CA VAL A 376 -29.69 1.30 -13.03
C VAL A 376 -29.83 2.50 -12.11
N THR A 377 -29.96 2.23 -10.82
CA THR A 377 -30.08 3.24 -9.77
C THR A 377 -28.71 3.77 -9.36
N LEU A 378 -28.69 4.94 -8.73
CA LEU A 378 -27.46 5.50 -8.15
C LEU A 378 -26.94 4.68 -6.97
N ALA A 379 -27.83 4.03 -6.23
CA ALA A 379 -27.45 3.13 -5.16
C ALA A 379 -26.68 1.92 -5.71
N GLU A 380 -27.22 1.25 -6.73
CA GLU A 380 -26.56 0.11 -7.37
C GLU A 380 -25.18 0.47 -7.93
N LEU A 381 -25.03 1.63 -8.58
CA LEU A 381 -23.73 2.08 -9.09
C LEU A 381 -22.72 2.33 -7.97
N ARG A 382 -23.15 2.92 -6.86
CA ARG A 382 -22.27 3.17 -5.70
C ARG A 382 -21.86 1.88 -5.03
N THR A 383 -22.81 0.98 -4.76
CA THR A 383 -22.54 -0.34 -4.19
C THR A 383 -21.57 -1.12 -5.08
N ALA A 384 -21.83 -1.20 -6.39
CA ALA A 384 -20.94 -1.90 -7.31
C ALA A 384 -19.54 -1.27 -7.40
N SER A 385 -19.45 0.06 -7.33
CA SER A 385 -18.15 0.77 -7.29
C SER A 385 -17.37 0.49 -6.01
N ALA A 386 -18.05 0.51 -4.86
CA ALA A 386 -17.46 0.21 -3.55
C ALA A 386 -16.99 -1.25 -3.46
N HIS A 387 -17.80 -2.19 -3.98
CA HIS A 387 -17.44 -3.61 -4.05
C HIS A 387 -16.24 -3.83 -4.97
N ALA A 388 -16.25 -3.25 -6.17
CA ALA A 388 -15.16 -3.36 -7.12
C ALA A 388 -13.85 -2.81 -6.54
N TYR A 389 -13.89 -1.62 -5.94
CA TYR A 389 -12.71 -1.00 -5.35
C TYR A 389 -12.17 -1.83 -4.17
N SER A 390 -13.04 -2.27 -3.25
CA SER A 390 -12.63 -3.10 -2.10
C SER A 390 -12.06 -4.44 -2.56
N PHE A 391 -12.68 -5.07 -3.58
CA PHE A 391 -12.17 -6.31 -4.19
C PHE A 391 -10.74 -6.13 -4.70
N MET A 392 -10.48 -5.05 -5.43
CA MET A 392 -9.16 -4.81 -5.98
C MET A 392 -8.10 -4.52 -4.92
N ARG A 393 -8.41 -3.68 -3.93
CA ARG A 393 -7.48 -3.41 -2.82
C ARG A 393 -7.13 -4.72 -2.12
N GLY A 394 -8.13 -5.56 -1.87
CA GLY A 394 -7.93 -6.93 -1.39
C GLY A 394 -7.03 -7.77 -2.29
N ALA A 395 -7.34 -7.86 -3.58
CA ALA A 395 -6.60 -8.63 -4.56
C ALA A 395 -5.13 -8.19 -4.68
N GLU A 396 -4.86 -6.88 -4.68
CA GLU A 396 -3.52 -6.29 -4.65
C GLU A 396 -2.75 -6.69 -3.38
N SER A 397 -3.40 -6.62 -2.21
CA SER A 397 -2.80 -7.05 -0.94
C SER A 397 -2.49 -8.55 -0.95
N GLY A 398 -3.42 -9.39 -1.44
CA GLY A 398 -3.22 -10.83 -1.57
C GLY A 398 -2.07 -11.19 -2.50
N TRP A 399 -1.96 -10.48 -3.63
CA TRP A 399 -0.86 -10.65 -4.58
C TRP A 399 0.49 -10.22 -3.99
N ALA A 400 0.53 -9.09 -3.27
CA ALA A 400 1.75 -8.65 -2.59
C ALA A 400 2.24 -9.68 -1.55
N CYS A 401 1.32 -10.23 -0.74
CA CYS A 401 1.63 -11.29 0.22
C CYS A 401 2.07 -12.60 -0.45
N ALA A 402 1.44 -12.99 -1.57
CA ALA A 402 1.83 -14.19 -2.32
C ALA A 402 3.22 -14.05 -2.97
N ARG A 403 3.52 -12.87 -3.52
CA ARG A 403 4.87 -12.54 -4.02
C ARG A 403 5.93 -12.65 -2.92
N ALA A 404 5.60 -12.26 -1.70
CA ALA A 404 6.51 -12.39 -0.56
C ALA A 404 6.70 -13.84 -0.10
N ALA A 405 5.70 -14.71 -0.32
CA ALA A 405 5.78 -16.13 0.00
C ALA A 405 6.68 -16.93 -0.96
N SER A 406 6.84 -16.46 -2.21
CA SER A 406 7.53 -17.20 -3.27
C SER A 406 8.56 -16.34 -4.02
N ALA A 407 9.84 -16.64 -3.80
CA ALA A 407 10.94 -16.02 -4.55
C ALA A 407 10.85 -16.33 -6.06
N GLU A 408 10.40 -17.55 -6.43
CA GLU A 408 10.18 -17.92 -7.82
C GLU A 408 9.11 -17.06 -8.49
N LEU A 409 8.00 -16.77 -7.79
CA LEU A 409 6.99 -15.85 -8.30
C LEU A 409 7.56 -14.45 -8.49
N ALA A 410 8.36 -13.95 -7.54
CA ALA A 410 9.00 -12.64 -7.68
C ALA A 410 9.89 -12.57 -8.93
N ASP A 411 10.74 -13.57 -9.14
CA ASP A 411 11.63 -13.66 -10.31
C ASP A 411 10.83 -13.74 -11.63
N LEU A 412 9.78 -14.56 -11.68
CA LEU A 412 8.92 -14.70 -12.88
C LEU A 412 8.19 -13.40 -13.23
N LEU A 413 7.73 -12.64 -12.23
CA LEU A 413 7.06 -11.36 -12.42
C LEU A 413 8.01 -10.26 -12.90
N ASP A 414 9.29 -10.33 -12.50
CA ASP A 414 10.29 -9.29 -12.80
C ASP A 414 11.08 -9.58 -14.08
N SER A 415 10.99 -10.80 -14.61
CA SER A 415 11.73 -11.26 -15.80
C SER A 415 11.54 -10.43 -17.07
N GLU A 416 10.41 -9.73 -17.22
CA GLU A 416 10.10 -8.88 -18.38
C GLU A 416 9.95 -7.41 -18.01
N ASP A 417 10.45 -7.00 -16.83
CA ASP A 417 10.39 -5.59 -16.44
C ASP A 417 11.14 -4.71 -17.45
N PRO A 418 10.58 -3.54 -17.80
CA PRO A 418 11.29 -2.60 -18.63
C PRO A 418 12.61 -2.19 -17.96
N PRO A 419 13.71 -1.99 -18.70
CA PRO A 419 15.00 -1.63 -18.10
C PRO A 419 14.97 -0.35 -17.25
N ALA A 420 14.05 0.56 -17.56
CA ALA A 420 13.86 1.81 -16.83
C ALA A 420 12.90 1.68 -15.63
N GLY A 421 12.29 0.51 -15.40
CA GLY A 421 11.17 0.33 -14.49
C GLY A 421 9.88 0.96 -14.99
N PHE A 422 8.82 0.86 -14.18
CA PHE A 422 7.52 1.46 -14.47
C PHE A 422 7.48 2.89 -13.93
N ASN A 423 6.99 3.83 -14.73
CA ASN A 423 7.00 5.25 -14.37
C ASN A 423 6.24 5.50 -13.06
N ILE A 424 5.01 4.97 -12.95
CA ILE A 424 4.20 5.19 -11.75
C ILE A 424 4.80 4.55 -10.50
N LEU A 425 5.42 3.37 -10.62
CA LEU A 425 6.04 2.71 -9.47
C LEU A 425 7.29 3.48 -9.03
N ASN A 426 8.09 3.96 -9.97
CA ASN A 426 9.24 4.81 -9.69
C ASN A 426 8.83 6.14 -9.04
N GLU A 427 7.77 6.79 -9.53
CA GLU A 427 7.19 7.99 -8.93
C GLU A 427 6.70 7.74 -7.51
N HIS A 428 5.94 6.66 -7.29
CA HIS A 428 5.45 6.29 -5.97
C HIS A 428 6.61 6.03 -5.01
N HIS A 429 7.61 5.25 -5.43
CA HIS A 429 8.81 5.00 -4.64
C HIS A 429 9.56 6.29 -4.32
N ALA A 430 9.68 7.21 -5.29
CA ALA A 430 10.29 8.52 -5.08
C ALA A 430 9.54 9.32 -3.99
N LEU A 431 8.21 9.36 -4.03
CA LEU A 431 7.39 10.02 -3.01
C LEU A 431 7.49 9.33 -1.65
N SER A 432 7.54 8.00 -1.61
CA SER A 432 7.76 7.27 -0.35
C SER A 432 9.08 7.65 0.31
N HIS A 433 10.11 8.06 -0.44
CA HIS A 433 11.34 8.59 0.16
C HIS A 433 11.14 9.95 0.83
N PHE A 434 10.23 10.81 0.35
CA PHE A 434 9.88 12.03 1.09
C PHE A 434 9.17 11.68 2.40
N GLY A 435 8.18 10.79 2.35
CA GLY A 435 7.49 10.28 3.54
C GLY A 435 8.46 9.62 4.53
N ALA A 436 9.35 8.75 4.05
CA ALA A 436 10.35 8.07 4.87
C ALA A 436 11.40 9.02 5.53
N ASN A 437 11.45 10.27 5.08
CA ASN A 437 12.29 11.32 5.64
C ASN A 437 11.48 12.33 6.50
N GLY A 438 10.26 11.97 6.90
CA GLY A 438 9.42 12.79 7.77
C GLY A 438 8.77 13.99 7.09
N LEU A 439 8.81 14.06 5.76
CA LEU A 439 8.29 15.19 5.00
C LEU A 439 6.81 14.98 4.71
N ARG A 440 5.98 15.95 5.12
CA ARG A 440 4.53 15.92 4.89
C ARG A 440 4.20 16.33 3.46
N VAL A 441 4.17 15.35 2.55
CA VAL A 441 3.81 15.55 1.15
C VAL A 441 2.32 15.86 1.03
N LEU A 442 2.01 17.01 0.45
CA LEU A 442 0.64 17.40 0.12
C LEU A 442 0.22 16.86 -1.23
N ASP A 443 1.04 17.10 -2.25
CA ASP A 443 0.77 16.72 -3.62
C ASP A 443 2.08 16.62 -4.42
N TYR A 444 2.00 16.08 -5.65
CA TYR A 444 3.13 16.04 -6.57
C TYR A 444 2.69 16.17 -8.03
N LEU A 445 3.63 16.57 -8.88
CA LEU A 445 3.44 16.71 -10.31
C LEU A 445 4.67 16.13 -11.04
N HIS A 446 4.43 15.31 -12.06
CA HIS A 446 5.46 14.84 -12.98
C HIS A 446 5.04 15.14 -14.42
N GLU A 447 5.61 16.20 -14.99
CA GLU A 447 5.31 16.67 -16.34
C GLU A 447 6.59 17.22 -16.99
N ASP A 448 6.76 17.06 -18.31
CA ASP A 448 7.84 17.70 -19.07
C ASP A 448 9.26 17.58 -18.46
N ARG A 449 9.60 16.40 -17.93
CA ARG A 449 10.87 16.12 -17.22
C ARG A 449 11.10 16.95 -15.95
N LEU A 450 10.04 17.48 -15.38
CA LEU A 450 10.00 18.19 -14.11
C LEU A 450 9.27 17.32 -13.08
N PHE A 451 9.90 17.10 -11.93
CA PHE A 451 9.28 16.44 -10.78
C PHE A 451 9.11 17.46 -9.65
N THR A 452 7.88 17.87 -9.39
CA THR A 452 7.54 18.84 -8.35
C THR A 452 6.89 18.14 -7.17
N VAL A 453 7.41 18.35 -5.98
CA VAL A 453 6.81 17.88 -4.72
C VAL A 453 6.37 19.08 -3.89
N ARG A 454 5.11 19.09 -3.49
CA ARG A 454 4.55 20.13 -2.62
C ARG A 454 4.47 19.62 -1.19
N LEU A 455 5.15 20.29 -0.27
CA LEU A 455 5.15 19.95 1.16
C LEU A 455 4.23 20.89 1.95
N ALA A 456 3.74 20.41 3.10
CA ALA A 456 2.99 21.24 4.03
C ALA A 456 3.89 22.32 4.64
N ASP A 457 5.05 21.89 5.13
CA ASP A 457 6.07 22.71 5.75
C ASP A 457 7.46 22.06 5.58
N LEU A 458 8.51 22.85 5.79
CA LEU A 458 9.89 22.38 5.82
C LEU A 458 10.64 23.10 6.94
N PRO A 459 10.58 22.62 8.20
CA PRO A 459 11.34 23.22 9.28
C PRO A 459 12.85 23.03 9.06
N PRO A 460 13.72 23.91 9.59
CA PRO A 460 15.17 23.86 9.34
C PRO A 460 15.82 22.49 9.61
N ARG A 461 15.36 21.78 10.65
CA ARG A 461 15.84 20.42 11.00
C ARG A 461 15.57 19.35 9.92
N LEU A 462 14.62 19.58 9.02
CA LEU A 462 14.26 18.65 7.95
C LEU A 462 14.88 19.03 6.59
N ILE A 463 15.74 20.06 6.52
CA ILE A 463 16.41 20.44 5.26
C ILE A 463 17.28 19.30 4.72
N ASN A 464 18.11 18.67 5.57
CA ASN A 464 18.94 17.53 5.16
C ASN A 464 18.09 16.33 4.73
N HIS A 465 17.00 16.08 5.45
CA HIS A 465 16.02 15.03 5.13
C HIS A 465 15.37 15.26 3.75
N CYS A 466 15.06 16.51 3.41
CA CYS A 466 14.59 16.91 2.10
C CYS A 466 15.66 16.71 1.01
N CYS A 467 16.91 17.10 1.26
CA CYS A 467 18.01 16.86 0.32
C CYS A 467 18.22 15.36 0.09
N GLN A 468 18.14 14.54 1.14
CA GLN A 468 18.19 13.08 1.05
C GLN A 468 17.05 12.51 0.21
N ALA A 469 15.82 12.97 0.42
CA ALA A 469 14.65 12.51 -0.33
C ALA A 469 14.77 12.86 -1.83
N ILE A 470 15.17 14.08 -2.18
CA ILE A 470 15.36 14.50 -3.58
C ILE A 470 16.53 13.73 -4.23
N THR A 471 17.63 13.53 -3.51
CA THR A 471 18.79 12.77 -4.01
C THR A 471 18.40 11.34 -4.35
N TRP A 472 17.62 10.68 -3.48
CA TRP A 472 17.05 9.36 -3.74
C TRP A 472 16.08 9.36 -4.92
N ALA A 473 15.11 10.28 -4.92
CA ALA A 473 14.13 10.43 -5.99
C ALA A 473 14.81 10.56 -7.36
N SER A 474 15.94 11.28 -7.42
CA SER A 474 16.71 11.46 -8.65
C SER A 474 17.20 10.16 -9.29
N ARG A 475 17.40 9.10 -8.51
CA ARG A 475 17.78 7.78 -9.05
C ARG A 475 16.60 6.97 -9.57
N LEU A 476 15.40 7.21 -9.02
CA LEU A 476 14.20 6.44 -9.33
C LEU A 476 13.50 6.99 -10.58
N VAL A 477 13.36 8.31 -10.69
CA VAL A 477 12.74 8.96 -11.85
C VAL A 477 13.80 9.43 -12.85
N GLY A 478 14.40 8.47 -13.56
CA GLY A 478 15.55 8.69 -14.45
C GLY A 478 15.29 9.64 -15.63
N THR A 479 14.03 9.85 -16.02
CA THR A 479 13.63 10.76 -17.12
C THR A 479 13.51 12.23 -16.72
N VAL A 480 13.64 12.53 -15.43
CA VAL A 480 13.46 13.87 -14.87
C VAL A 480 14.78 14.65 -14.91
N ASP A 481 14.76 15.85 -15.48
CA ASP A 481 15.89 16.77 -15.59
C ASP A 481 15.93 17.77 -14.41
N ARG A 482 14.77 18.09 -13.82
CA ARG A 482 14.65 19.07 -12.72
C ARG A 482 13.74 18.59 -11.60
N PHE A 483 14.16 18.87 -10.36
CA PHE A 483 13.47 18.51 -9.14
C PHE A 483 13.13 19.77 -8.36
N VAL A 484 11.84 19.99 -8.13
CA VAL A 484 11.33 21.20 -7.48
C VAL A 484 10.59 20.83 -6.20
N VAL A 485 10.91 21.53 -5.12
CA VAL A 485 10.17 21.46 -3.85
C VAL A 485 9.51 22.79 -3.57
N THR A 486 8.20 22.76 -3.39
CA THR A 486 7.36 23.91 -3.04
C THR A 486 6.72 23.71 -1.67
N LEU A 487 6.32 24.80 -1.03
CA LEU A 487 5.62 24.77 0.27
C LEU A 487 4.20 25.34 0.15
N ALA A 488 3.27 24.79 0.93
CA ALA A 488 1.94 25.37 1.04
C ALA A 488 2.00 26.85 1.45
N GLY A 489 1.22 27.69 0.75
CA GLY A 489 1.18 29.13 1.02
C GLY A 489 2.39 29.93 0.53
N ARG A 490 3.34 29.30 -0.18
CA ARG A 490 4.50 29.98 -0.78
C ARG A 490 4.47 29.86 -2.30
N ALA A 491 4.66 31.00 -2.99
CA ALA A 491 4.67 31.04 -4.45
C ALA A 491 6.00 30.56 -5.06
N GLU A 492 7.13 30.91 -4.44
CA GLU A 492 8.46 30.54 -4.92
C GLU A 492 8.89 29.17 -4.37
N PRO A 493 9.58 28.35 -5.18
CA PRO A 493 10.12 27.07 -4.73
C PRO A 493 11.21 27.27 -3.68
N VAL A 494 11.30 26.36 -2.71
CA VAL A 494 12.40 26.35 -1.73
C VAL A 494 13.62 25.62 -2.26
N MET A 495 13.43 24.68 -3.18
CA MET A 495 14.49 24.00 -3.91
C MET A 495 14.06 23.84 -5.37
N ASP A 496 14.98 24.14 -6.29
CA ASP A 496 14.84 23.90 -7.71
C ASP A 496 16.22 23.47 -8.22
N ILE A 497 16.37 22.16 -8.39
CA ILE A 497 17.67 21.50 -8.52
C ILE A 497 17.68 20.70 -9.81
N GLY A 498 18.71 20.90 -10.62
CA GLY A 498 18.91 20.09 -11.82
C GLY A 498 19.47 18.71 -11.50
N ARG A 499 19.35 17.80 -12.47
CA ARG A 499 19.96 16.48 -12.42
C ARG A 499 21.48 16.51 -12.24
N PRO A 500 22.27 17.34 -12.96
CA PRO A 500 23.73 17.37 -12.81
C PRO A 500 24.18 17.66 -11.37
N GLU A 501 23.47 18.54 -10.66
CA GLU A 501 23.79 18.91 -9.27
C GLU A 501 23.48 17.75 -8.31
N LEU A 502 22.41 16.99 -8.58
CA LEU A 502 22.06 15.79 -7.82
C LEU A 502 23.01 14.62 -8.12
N ASP A 503 23.44 14.47 -9.37
CA ASP A 503 24.46 13.50 -9.79
C ASP A 503 25.80 13.76 -9.08
N ALA A 504 26.26 15.02 -9.07
CA ALA A 504 27.49 15.42 -8.37
C ALA A 504 27.42 15.19 -6.84
N THR A 505 26.22 15.26 -6.27
CA THR A 505 25.98 15.04 -4.84
C THR A 505 25.85 13.55 -4.49
N PHE A 506 25.38 12.72 -5.43
CA PHE A 506 24.97 11.35 -5.18
C PHE A 506 26.08 10.48 -4.58
N ASP A 507 27.29 10.51 -5.16
CA ASP A 507 28.40 9.66 -4.70
C ASP A 507 28.83 10.00 -3.27
N VAL A 508 28.85 11.30 -2.93
CA VAL A 508 29.19 11.79 -1.60
C VAL A 508 28.14 11.34 -0.59
N TRP A 509 26.87 11.52 -0.94
CA TRP A 509 25.75 11.11 -0.13
C TRP A 509 25.69 9.58 0.06
N TRP A 510 25.94 8.79 -1.00
CA TRP A 510 25.96 7.34 -0.93
C TRP A 510 27.09 6.84 -0.02
N TYR A 511 28.27 7.43 -0.15
CA TYR A 511 29.39 7.14 0.75
C TYR A 511 29.02 7.47 2.21
N ALA A 512 28.43 8.63 2.46
CA ALA A 512 27.99 9.03 3.81
C ALA A 512 26.97 8.04 4.39
N ARG A 513 25.96 7.65 3.61
CA ARG A 513 24.92 6.68 4.01
C ARG A 513 25.49 5.32 4.40
N SER A 514 26.57 4.88 3.75
CA SER A 514 27.21 3.59 4.08
C SER A 514 27.99 3.60 5.40
N ARG A 515 28.17 4.78 6.03
CA ARG A 515 29.05 4.98 7.19
C ARG A 515 28.37 5.62 8.39
N PHE A 516 27.27 6.35 8.18
CA PHE A 516 26.63 7.14 9.23
C PHE A 516 25.12 6.95 9.20
N ASP A 517 24.53 6.76 10.39
CA ASP A 517 23.07 6.74 10.56
C ASP A 517 22.45 8.13 10.33
N GLN A 518 23.17 9.18 10.76
CA GLN A 518 22.84 10.58 10.47
C GLN A 518 23.78 11.12 9.41
N ILE A 519 23.22 11.46 8.25
CA ILE A 519 24.01 11.96 7.13
C ILE A 519 24.57 13.36 7.45
N PRO A 520 25.90 13.56 7.38
CA PRO A 520 26.50 14.87 7.60
C PRO A 520 25.96 15.90 6.60
N PRO A 521 25.63 17.15 7.03
CA PRO A 521 25.14 18.21 6.13
C PRO A 521 26.04 18.45 4.92
N ALA A 522 27.37 18.33 5.09
CA ALA A 522 28.35 18.51 4.04
C ALA A 522 28.11 17.60 2.81
N ALA A 523 27.47 16.45 3.00
CA ALA A 523 27.13 15.54 1.90
C ALA A 523 26.19 16.19 0.88
N PHE A 524 25.45 17.24 1.24
CA PHE A 524 24.46 17.91 0.39
C PHE A 524 24.90 19.30 -0.10
N LEU A 525 26.18 19.67 0.03
CA LEU A 525 26.65 21.01 -0.33
C LEU A 525 26.38 21.37 -1.80
N GLY A 526 26.42 20.40 -2.73
CA GLY A 526 26.04 20.63 -4.13
C GLY A 526 24.60 21.11 -4.27
N VAL A 527 23.65 20.35 -3.71
CA VAL A 527 22.22 20.69 -3.68
C VAL A 527 21.97 22.03 -2.98
N LEU A 528 22.56 22.24 -1.80
CA LEU A 528 22.38 23.48 -1.05
C LEU A 528 22.95 24.70 -1.80
N THR A 529 24.07 24.53 -2.50
CA THR A 529 24.66 25.59 -3.33
C THR A 529 23.74 25.93 -4.51
N SER A 530 23.18 24.92 -5.19
CA SER A 530 22.21 25.12 -6.27
C SER A 530 20.99 25.91 -5.80
N ALA A 531 20.40 25.52 -4.66
CA ALA A 531 19.24 26.21 -4.11
C ALA A 531 19.54 27.68 -3.76
N ARG A 532 20.74 27.97 -3.26
CA ARG A 532 21.17 29.34 -2.92
C ARG A 532 21.23 30.26 -4.12
N LEU A 533 21.63 29.77 -5.29
CA LEU A 533 21.77 30.58 -6.49
C LEU A 533 20.46 31.22 -6.96
N ALA A 534 19.31 30.76 -6.46
CA ALA A 534 18.02 31.41 -6.69
C ALA A 534 17.91 32.80 -6.01
N VAL A 535 18.63 33.03 -4.91
CA VAL A 535 18.49 34.24 -4.06
C VAL A 535 19.83 34.90 -3.69
N GLU A 536 20.96 34.22 -3.90
CA GLU A 536 22.31 34.71 -3.62
C GLU A 536 23.10 34.88 -4.91
N THR A 537 24.02 35.85 -4.93
CA THR A 537 25.04 35.93 -5.99
C THR A 537 25.96 34.69 -5.95
N PRO A 538 26.55 34.24 -7.07
CA PRO A 538 27.46 33.08 -7.07
C PRO A 538 28.61 33.20 -6.07
N ALA A 539 29.20 34.40 -5.91
CA ALA A 539 30.25 34.65 -4.93
C ALA A 539 29.76 34.54 -3.47
N ALA A 540 28.51 34.92 -3.19
CA ALA A 540 27.90 34.74 -1.88
C ALA A 540 27.62 33.25 -1.60
N ALA A 541 27.02 32.54 -2.56
CA ALA A 541 26.77 31.10 -2.47
C ALA A 541 28.06 30.30 -2.24
N ALA A 542 29.14 30.62 -2.96
CA ALA A 542 30.45 30.00 -2.78
C ALA A 542 31.02 30.21 -1.37
N ARG A 543 30.87 31.42 -0.79
CA ARG A 543 31.30 31.70 0.58
C ARG A 543 30.44 30.95 1.60
N SER A 544 29.13 30.90 1.41
CA SER A 544 28.20 30.18 2.29
C SER A 544 28.50 28.68 2.28
N ALA A 545 28.70 28.09 1.10
CA ALA A 545 29.06 26.68 0.95
C ALA A 545 30.43 26.37 1.60
N ALA A 546 31.42 27.23 1.40
CA ALA A 546 32.72 27.08 2.06
C ALA A 546 32.60 27.23 3.59
N TRP A 547 31.78 28.16 4.08
CA TRP A 547 31.52 28.30 5.51
C TRP A 547 30.89 27.03 6.10
N LEU A 548 29.87 26.47 5.45
CA LEU A 548 29.21 25.23 5.88
C LEU A 548 30.18 24.04 5.90
N ALA A 549 31.01 23.90 4.87
CA ALA A 549 32.02 22.85 4.81
C ALA A 549 33.06 22.94 5.96
N LEU A 550 33.55 24.16 6.22
CA LEU A 550 34.49 24.41 7.31
C LEU A 550 33.84 24.22 8.69
N ASN A 551 32.57 24.56 8.83
CA ASN A 551 31.80 24.31 10.03
C ASN A 551 31.67 22.80 10.31
N ASP A 552 31.31 22.01 9.30
CA ASP A 552 31.22 20.54 9.41
C ASP A 552 32.58 19.90 9.68
N THR A 553 33.68 20.52 9.21
CA THR A 553 35.05 20.09 9.52
C THR A 553 35.35 20.23 11.01
N ILE A 554 34.97 21.36 11.62
CA ILE A 554 35.15 21.59 13.06
C ILE A 554 34.32 20.58 13.86
N HIS A 555 33.04 20.39 13.51
CA HIS A 555 32.20 19.39 14.16
C HIS A 555 32.76 17.97 14.06
N ALA A 556 33.36 17.59 12.92
CA ALA A 556 34.00 16.29 12.78
C ALA A 556 35.20 16.11 13.72
N LEU A 557 35.98 17.18 13.95
CA LEU A 557 37.11 17.17 14.89
C LEU A 557 36.63 17.07 16.34
N ASP A 558 35.59 17.82 16.70
CA ASP A 558 34.99 17.77 18.04
C ASP A 558 34.38 16.40 18.34
N GLU A 559 33.59 15.83 17.42
CA GLU A 559 33.03 14.48 17.51
C GLU A 559 34.15 13.42 17.74
N ALA A 560 35.27 13.54 17.03
CA ALA A 560 36.40 12.63 17.17
C ALA A 560 37.10 12.76 18.54
N ARG A 561 37.22 13.98 19.07
CA ARG A 561 37.79 14.24 20.41
C ARG A 561 36.90 13.70 21.52
N GLU A 562 35.58 13.89 21.40
CA GLU A 562 34.60 13.37 22.35
C GLU A 562 34.64 11.84 22.41
N ALA A 563 34.63 11.17 21.24
CA ALA A 563 34.74 9.71 21.16
C ALA A 563 36.03 9.20 21.83
N SER A 564 37.15 9.88 21.59
CA SER A 564 38.46 9.52 22.17
C SER A 564 38.52 9.73 23.69
N SER A 565 37.72 10.65 24.23
CA SER A 565 37.66 10.97 25.65
C SER A 565 36.75 10.04 26.45
N GLY A 566 35.70 9.49 25.81
CA GLY A 566 34.73 8.59 26.43
C GLY A 566 35.18 7.13 26.52
N HIS A 567 35.92 6.63 25.52
CA HIS A 567 36.38 5.24 25.46
C HIS A 567 37.81 5.17 24.88
N PRO A 568 38.87 5.18 25.71
CA PRO A 568 40.28 5.23 25.26
C PRO A 568 40.74 4.05 24.37
N ALA A 569 39.90 3.03 24.20
CA ALA A 569 40.18 1.84 23.40
C ALA A 569 39.65 1.93 21.95
N GLU A 570 38.78 2.88 21.62
CA GLU A 570 38.24 3.04 20.27
C GLU A 570 39.05 4.06 19.47
N ASP A 571 39.65 3.62 18.37
CA ASP A 571 40.32 4.49 17.42
C ASP A 571 39.29 5.29 16.61
N SER A 572 39.13 6.57 16.94
CA SER A 572 38.20 7.50 16.26
C SER A 572 38.72 7.98 14.89
N THR A 573 39.98 7.68 14.57
CA THR A 573 40.65 8.08 13.31
C THR A 573 39.85 7.72 12.06
N PRO A 574 39.32 6.48 11.89
CA PRO A 574 38.59 6.11 10.67
C PRO A 574 37.28 6.89 10.48
N ILE A 575 36.61 7.24 11.58
CA ILE A 575 35.37 8.03 11.58
C ILE A 575 35.70 9.46 11.16
N LEU A 576 36.73 10.08 11.77
CA LEU A 576 37.21 11.41 11.40
C LEU A 576 37.60 11.49 9.92
N VAL A 577 38.41 10.54 9.43
CA VAL A 577 38.79 10.48 8.02
C VAL A 577 37.55 10.38 7.12
N SER A 578 36.58 9.54 7.48
CA SER A 578 35.35 9.40 6.70
C SER A 578 34.54 10.70 6.66
N ARG A 579 34.44 11.43 7.77
CA ARG A 579 33.79 12.75 7.82
C ARG A 579 34.51 13.78 6.95
N LEU A 580 35.84 13.86 7.05
CA LEU A 580 36.63 14.79 6.24
C LEU A 580 36.54 14.48 4.74
N LEU A 581 36.50 13.19 4.36
CA LEU A 581 36.26 12.79 2.97
C LEU A 581 34.88 13.23 2.46
N ILE A 582 33.84 13.15 3.29
CA ILE A 582 32.51 13.66 2.96
C ILE A 582 32.55 15.18 2.76
N VAL A 583 33.25 15.91 3.64
CA VAL A 583 33.41 17.36 3.48
C VAL A 583 34.14 17.70 2.18
N ALA A 584 35.25 17.03 1.87
CA ALA A 584 35.99 17.25 0.64
C ALA A 584 35.12 16.94 -0.60
N GLY A 585 34.40 15.82 -0.59
CA GLY A 585 33.46 15.45 -1.65
C GLY A 585 32.33 16.48 -1.81
N GLY A 586 31.76 16.96 -0.71
CA GLY A 586 30.73 18.00 -0.72
C GLY A 586 31.24 19.33 -1.29
N ILE A 587 32.46 19.74 -0.94
CA ILE A 587 33.13 20.91 -1.53
C ILE A 587 33.29 20.72 -3.04
N TYR A 588 33.74 19.54 -3.47
CA TYR A 588 33.87 19.23 -4.89
C TYR A 588 32.51 19.32 -5.60
N ALA A 589 31.45 18.70 -5.06
CA ALA A 589 30.10 18.78 -5.60
C ALA A 589 29.63 20.23 -5.72
N ALA A 590 29.79 21.06 -4.68
CA ALA A 590 29.44 22.47 -4.71
C ALA A 590 30.20 23.27 -5.80
N ARG A 591 31.47 22.93 -6.05
CA ARG A 591 32.25 23.56 -7.12
C ARG A 591 31.68 23.28 -8.51
N THR A 592 31.15 22.07 -8.74
CA THR A 592 30.57 21.72 -10.05
C THR A 592 29.31 22.53 -10.40
N VAL A 593 28.66 23.12 -9.40
CA VAL A 593 27.46 23.98 -9.56
C VAL A 593 27.83 25.44 -9.87
N LEU A 594 29.04 25.86 -9.56
CA LEU A 594 29.48 27.26 -9.63
C LEU A 594 30.37 27.52 -10.84
N ALA A 595 30.38 28.75 -11.34
CA ALA A 595 31.33 29.17 -12.37
C ALA A 595 32.77 29.25 -11.83
N ASP A 596 33.74 28.91 -12.68
CA ASP A 596 35.18 28.75 -12.33
C ASP A 596 35.82 29.97 -11.64
N ASP A 597 35.34 31.19 -11.90
CA ASP A 597 35.87 32.42 -11.30
C ASP A 597 35.38 32.67 -9.86
N THR A 598 34.38 31.92 -9.40
CA THR A 598 33.74 32.13 -8.09
C THR A 598 34.10 31.08 -7.02
N VAL A 599 34.82 30.02 -7.39
CA VAL A 599 35.10 28.86 -6.51
C VAL A 599 36.28 29.05 -5.55
N VAL A 600 36.93 30.22 -5.52
CA VAL A 600 38.11 30.48 -4.67
C VAL A 600 37.89 30.14 -3.17
N PRO A 601 36.75 30.49 -2.52
CA PRO A 601 36.47 30.09 -1.14
C PRO A 601 36.48 28.57 -0.95
N LEU A 602 35.88 27.83 -1.89
CA LEU A 602 35.79 26.37 -1.86
C LEU A 602 37.15 25.71 -2.08
N LEU A 603 37.95 26.20 -3.02
CA LEU A 603 39.33 25.71 -3.25
C LEU A 603 40.22 25.88 -2.01
N ARG A 604 40.02 26.95 -1.23
CA ARG A 604 40.74 27.14 0.04
C ARG A 604 40.30 26.13 1.09
N GLY A 605 38.99 25.90 1.21
CA GLY A 605 38.46 24.88 2.13
C GLY A 605 38.94 23.48 1.77
N GLU A 606 38.87 23.10 0.50
CA GLU A 606 39.32 21.80 -0.01
C GLU A 606 40.79 21.53 0.34
N ARG A 607 41.68 22.51 0.15
CA ARG A 607 43.10 22.38 0.51
C ARG A 607 43.30 22.12 1.99
N LEU A 608 42.54 22.79 2.86
CA LEU A 608 42.63 22.61 4.31
C LEU A 608 42.14 21.23 4.72
N VAL A 609 40.97 20.82 4.23
CA VAL A 609 40.39 19.51 4.54
C VAL A 609 41.27 18.37 4.00
N THR A 610 41.83 18.52 2.81
CA THR A 610 42.78 17.56 2.24
C THR A 610 44.04 17.44 3.09
N ALA A 611 44.62 18.57 3.50
CA ALA A 611 45.79 18.57 4.40
C ALA A 611 45.48 17.92 5.77
N MET A 612 44.25 18.07 6.26
CA MET A 612 43.80 17.37 7.48
C MET A 612 43.71 15.86 7.25
N ILE A 613 43.10 15.41 6.14
CA ILE A 613 43.04 13.97 5.78
C ILE A 613 44.45 13.38 5.70
N GLU A 614 45.38 14.08 5.02
CA GLU A 614 46.77 13.66 4.90
C GLU A 614 47.48 13.60 6.27
N THR A 615 47.24 14.58 7.13
CA THR A 615 47.82 14.64 8.48
C THR A 615 47.33 13.47 9.33
N VAL A 616 46.02 13.19 9.29
CA VAL A 616 45.40 12.11 10.06
C VAL A 616 45.92 10.74 9.61
N ASN A 617 46.06 10.54 8.28
CA ASN A 617 46.57 9.31 7.68
C ASN A 617 48.10 9.18 7.67
N SER A 618 48.84 10.21 8.10
CA SER A 618 50.31 10.17 8.07
C SER A 618 50.87 9.14 9.05
N THR A 619 52.07 8.64 8.75
CA THR A 619 52.82 7.73 9.63
C THR A 619 53.60 8.48 10.73
N ASP A 620 53.33 9.77 10.90
CA ASP A 620 54.05 10.61 11.85
C ASP A 620 53.68 10.25 13.31
N PRO A 621 54.59 10.52 14.27
CA PRO A 621 54.32 10.28 15.69
C PRO A 621 53.01 10.95 16.14
N PRO A 622 52.19 10.31 17.00
CA PRO A 622 50.88 10.84 17.40
C PRO A 622 50.89 12.30 17.89
N ALA A 623 51.90 12.69 18.69
CA ALA A 623 52.05 14.06 19.17
C ALA A 623 52.31 15.07 18.04
N MET A 624 53.05 14.66 17.00
CA MET A 624 53.31 15.50 15.83
C MET A 624 52.07 15.63 14.95
N ARG A 625 51.30 14.54 14.78
CA ARG A 625 50.01 14.56 14.08
C ARG A 625 49.02 15.48 14.77
N ALA A 626 48.86 15.33 16.09
CA ALA A 626 47.98 16.17 16.90
C ALA A 626 48.34 17.66 16.75
N GLY A 627 49.61 18.04 16.94
CA GLY A 627 50.03 19.44 16.81
C GLY A 627 49.84 20.03 15.41
N ARG A 628 49.97 19.23 14.35
CA ARG A 628 49.63 19.69 12.98
C ARG A 628 48.14 19.83 12.77
N LEU A 629 47.34 18.91 13.32
CA LEU A 629 45.89 18.94 13.22
C LEU A 629 45.33 20.19 13.93
N ASP A 630 45.82 20.50 15.13
CA ASP A 630 45.45 21.71 15.88
C ASP A 630 45.79 22.99 15.07
N ALA A 631 46.96 23.04 14.43
CA ALA A 631 47.34 24.20 13.60
C ALA A 631 46.47 24.36 12.33
N LEU A 632 46.01 23.23 11.76
CA LEU A 632 45.09 23.23 10.63
C LEU A 632 43.69 23.67 11.07
N GLU A 633 43.23 23.21 12.24
CA GLU A 633 41.95 23.61 12.82
C GLU A 633 41.89 25.10 13.12
N ASP A 634 42.92 25.66 13.77
CA ASP A 634 43.07 27.11 13.94
C ASP A 634 42.91 27.88 12.61
N THR A 635 43.41 27.29 11.53
CA THR A 635 43.33 27.89 10.19
C THR A 635 41.92 27.76 9.60
N VAL A 636 41.24 26.64 9.82
CA VAL A 636 39.83 26.42 9.48
C VAL A 636 38.94 27.42 10.22
N GLU A 637 39.12 27.59 11.52
CA GLU A 637 38.36 28.54 12.34
C GLU A 637 38.57 29.99 11.90
N ARG A 638 39.82 30.38 11.66
CA ARG A 638 40.16 31.72 11.16
C ARG A 638 39.55 31.97 9.79
N LEU A 639 39.51 30.97 8.91
CA LEU A 639 38.93 31.12 7.58
C LEU A 639 37.40 31.19 7.66
N ARG A 640 36.75 30.31 8.43
CA ARG A 640 35.30 30.32 8.68
C ARG A 640 34.85 31.67 9.24
N SER A 641 35.57 32.20 10.23
CA SER A 641 35.25 33.47 10.91
C SER A 641 35.42 34.73 10.02
N ARG A 642 36.03 34.61 8.83
CA ARG A 642 36.11 35.73 7.87
C ARG A 642 34.81 35.98 7.13
N TRP A 643 33.88 35.04 7.16
CA TRP A 643 32.62 35.15 6.45
C TRP A 643 31.46 35.20 7.44
N PRO A 644 30.39 35.95 7.12
CA PRO A 644 29.20 35.95 7.96
C PRO A 644 28.59 34.55 7.99
N THR A 645 28.02 34.17 9.13
CA THR A 645 27.27 32.93 9.26
C THR A 645 26.11 32.93 8.26
N PRO A 646 26.02 31.95 7.35
CA PRO A 646 24.92 31.87 6.39
C PRO A 646 23.66 31.31 7.06
N ALA A 647 22.49 31.59 6.48
CA ALA A 647 21.28 30.80 6.73
C ALA A 647 21.50 29.35 6.26
N THR A 648 20.83 28.32 6.79
CA THR A 648 20.97 26.94 6.24
C THR A 648 20.50 26.87 4.80
N LEU A 649 19.31 27.42 4.53
CA LEU A 649 18.66 27.48 3.23
C LEU A 649 17.97 28.86 3.08
N PRO A 650 18.60 29.84 2.42
CA PRO A 650 18.09 31.22 2.37
C PRO A 650 16.79 31.37 1.57
N THR A 651 16.50 30.43 0.68
CA THR A 651 15.20 30.33 0.00
C THR A 651 14.07 29.96 0.95
N LEU A 652 14.35 29.41 2.13
CA LEU A 652 13.34 29.09 3.15
C LEU A 652 13.24 30.22 4.18
N ASP A 653 14.35 30.51 4.86
CA ASP A 653 14.50 31.57 5.85
C ASP A 653 15.85 32.27 5.60
N PRO A 654 15.87 33.58 5.28
CA PRO A 654 17.11 34.31 5.03
C PRO A 654 17.92 34.58 6.32
N LYS A 655 17.38 34.28 7.51
CA LYS A 655 18.08 34.52 8.77
C LYS A 655 19.31 33.61 8.92
N PRO A 656 20.46 34.16 9.36
CA PRO A 656 21.65 33.38 9.71
C PRO A 656 21.36 32.26 10.72
N LEU A 657 22.15 31.18 10.66
CA LEU A 657 22.24 30.22 11.77
C LEU A 657 22.63 30.97 13.05
N THR A 658 21.81 30.84 14.09
CA THR A 658 22.04 31.42 15.42
C THR A 658 22.78 30.48 16.34
#